data_AF-A0A1V0USG7-F1
#
_entry.id   AF-A0A1V0USG7-F1
#
_cell.length_a   1.000
_cell.length_b   1.000
_cell.length_c   1.000
_cell.angle_alpha   90.00
_cell.angle_beta   90.00
_cell.angle_gamma   90.00
#
_symmetry.space_group_name_H-M   'P 1'
#
loop_
_entity.id
_entity.type
_entity.pdbx_description
1 polymer ?
#
loop_
_entity_poly.entity_id
_entity_poly.type
_entity_poly.pdbx_seq_one_letter_code
_entity_poly.pdbx_strand_id
1 'polypeptide(L)'
;MTSKACDANPLDTGSTGNKVKLLQYGLYCKGYNPRSTDGVFNQHTQNALKSIQQDAGLSENQISTAAKGLQMKAVLGPDEYKKVSRGDSKIREMQQELNRRYFDYTGLRPCDGIYSRGTNAALIFALQAEEHLPIGVANGNFGVTTRKCCPEIPYTQAQKDYKGAVYNSESITRFIKLVQFTLYCVGHERYSALPFNGSKYDPGEFNGVFNDSTRKALQKFQKDIALPVRDRIGIDEWMALLVSTGNPDRAGDVCDCASRITPDVAAQLKKAGYTLVGRYLTGDIVVKNTRVAKNLLRSEMWDIFKAELRLFVIFQDARQYYTENPHEENIVNYFTQARGYADAEKAFSAAKSLGVPRNEIIYFTVDYDFMEDQVKSKIIPYFKGVNEYAKEAKNIFKIGIYGSRNTCSLVKKEGYSVSSFVSDLSTGYSGNMGFPLPDDWAFDQIKEYGPSSSVSIGIDKNVRSGRYEGFNDFIKEEQDNEWDLIRKNGSAYVLTDGPKGPYPDESKLPVYWAKVKRADGKFEAKYPMFDGIPVGAFYSRRDINSNRDDSKGGQIRYVYFRDVGGRLNAGYIDESSLINYPNEEKGKFVYHYFGGTEVWRNENGKGAFVRPLDAVDVDMKVHFLVTSTLKCYKKNSIRADDLLPGTKIEIFASTSTGREYPHWIQCTAKMIPGSNTWESLIPGEPYGVCRFGI
;
A
#
# COMPACT_ATOMS: atom_id res chain seq x y z
N MET A 1 -7.74 -21.23 -33.02
CA MET A 1 -8.20 -22.17 -34.06
C MET A 1 -9.27 -21.55 -34.97
N THR A 2 -10.21 -20.76 -34.44
CA THR A 2 -11.31 -20.14 -35.21
C THR A 2 -10.88 -19.10 -36.27
N SER A 3 -9.90 -18.22 -35.98
CA SER A 3 -9.42 -17.23 -36.95
C SER A 3 -8.78 -17.88 -38.18
N LYS A 4 -7.86 -18.83 -37.97
CA LYS A 4 -7.24 -19.62 -39.05
C LYS A 4 -8.27 -20.33 -39.93
N ALA A 5 -9.36 -20.84 -39.34
CA ALA A 5 -10.44 -21.48 -40.09
C ALA A 5 -11.23 -20.48 -40.97
N CYS A 6 -11.42 -19.25 -40.48
CA CYS A 6 -12.01 -18.16 -41.27
C CYS A 6 -11.06 -17.66 -42.37
N ASP A 7 -9.75 -17.67 -42.12
CA ASP A 7 -8.75 -17.31 -43.14
C ASP A 7 -8.66 -18.36 -44.25
N ALA A 8 -8.79 -19.65 -43.91
CA ALA A 8 -8.78 -20.75 -44.88
C ALA A 8 -10.06 -20.80 -45.73
N ASN A 9 -11.19 -20.33 -45.20
CA ASN A 9 -12.48 -20.29 -45.89
C ASN A 9 -13.17 -18.93 -45.64
N PRO A 10 -12.67 -17.85 -46.27
CA PRO A 10 -13.24 -16.52 -46.09
C PRO A 10 -14.64 -16.43 -46.70
N LEU A 11 -15.49 -15.56 -46.14
CA LEU A 11 -16.79 -15.25 -46.74
C LEU A 11 -16.66 -14.06 -47.67
N ASP A 12 -17.12 -14.20 -48.90
CA ASP A 12 -17.03 -13.19 -49.95
C ASP A 12 -18.32 -13.15 -50.79
N THR A 13 -18.35 -12.28 -51.81
CA THR A 13 -19.53 -12.14 -52.66
C THR A 13 -19.92 -13.48 -53.28
N GLY A 14 -21.16 -13.91 -53.03
CA GLY A 14 -21.69 -15.21 -53.50
C GLY A 14 -21.63 -16.32 -52.45
N SER A 15 -20.88 -16.15 -51.36
CA SER A 15 -20.94 -17.03 -50.20
C SER A 15 -22.36 -17.07 -49.62
N THR A 16 -22.80 -18.25 -49.15
CA THR A 16 -24.13 -18.43 -48.56
C THR A 16 -24.12 -19.27 -47.27
N GLY A 17 -25.23 -19.24 -46.52
CA GLY A 17 -25.50 -20.10 -45.38
C GLY A 17 -25.35 -19.44 -44.01
N ASN A 18 -25.34 -20.26 -42.95
CA ASN A 18 -25.44 -19.79 -41.56
C ASN A 18 -24.26 -18.91 -41.13
N LYS A 19 -23.04 -19.14 -41.67
CA LYS A 19 -21.87 -18.29 -41.37
C LYS A 19 -22.07 -16.86 -41.87
N VAL A 20 -22.71 -16.68 -43.03
CA VAL A 20 -23.06 -15.36 -43.56
C VAL A 20 -24.14 -14.71 -42.70
N LYS A 21 -25.15 -15.46 -42.25
CA LYS A 21 -26.16 -14.94 -41.30
C LYS A 21 -25.51 -14.41 -40.03
N LEU A 22 -24.57 -15.16 -39.44
CA LEU A 22 -23.83 -14.72 -38.25
C LEU A 22 -23.05 -13.43 -38.51
N LEU A 23 -22.36 -13.32 -39.65
CA LEU A 23 -21.69 -12.07 -40.05
C LEU A 23 -22.68 -10.91 -40.17
N GLN A 24 -23.82 -11.11 -40.86
CA GLN A 24 -24.85 -10.08 -41.05
C GLN A 24 -25.45 -9.64 -39.72
N TYR A 25 -25.81 -10.57 -38.82
CA TYR A 25 -26.31 -10.24 -37.48
C TYR A 25 -25.26 -9.51 -36.65
N GLY A 26 -24.00 -9.95 -36.68
CA GLY A 26 -22.91 -9.26 -35.99
C GLY A 26 -22.72 -7.82 -36.49
N LEU A 27 -22.73 -7.61 -37.81
CA LEU A 27 -22.66 -6.27 -38.40
C LEU A 27 -23.82 -5.40 -37.90
N TYR A 28 -25.03 -5.93 -37.90
CA TYR A 28 -26.22 -5.22 -37.42
C TYR A 28 -26.10 -4.84 -35.94
N CYS A 29 -25.67 -5.76 -35.07
CA CYS A 29 -25.42 -5.51 -33.66
C CYS A 29 -24.34 -4.45 -33.42
N LYS A 30 -23.33 -4.37 -34.29
CA LYS A 30 -22.29 -3.34 -34.30
C LYS A 30 -22.73 -2.00 -34.93
N GLY A 31 -23.98 -1.91 -35.38
CA GLY A 31 -24.53 -0.71 -36.02
C GLY A 31 -24.10 -0.50 -37.47
N TYR A 32 -23.70 -1.56 -38.17
CA TYR A 32 -23.43 -1.57 -39.61
C TYR A 32 -24.54 -2.33 -40.32
N ASN A 33 -25.27 -1.67 -41.23
CA ASN A 33 -26.49 -2.25 -41.79
C ASN A 33 -26.20 -3.08 -43.06
N PRO A 34 -26.26 -4.43 -43.02
CA PRO A 34 -26.10 -5.28 -44.22
C PRO A 34 -27.38 -5.34 -45.09
N ARG A 35 -28.44 -4.60 -44.74
CA ARG A 35 -29.80 -4.59 -45.31
C ARG A 35 -30.62 -5.87 -45.11
N SER A 36 -30.05 -7.04 -45.38
CA SER A 36 -30.69 -8.34 -45.15
C SER A 36 -29.83 -9.25 -44.27
N THR A 37 -30.49 -10.20 -43.60
CA THR A 37 -29.87 -11.30 -42.80
C THR A 37 -30.26 -12.67 -43.38
N ASP A 38 -30.40 -12.71 -44.71
CA ASP A 38 -30.84 -13.86 -45.51
C ASP A 38 -29.82 -15.00 -45.58
N GLY A 39 -28.57 -14.74 -45.19
CA GLY A 39 -27.46 -15.67 -45.33
C GLY A 39 -26.84 -15.66 -46.72
N VAL A 40 -27.00 -14.59 -47.49
CA VAL A 40 -26.34 -14.37 -48.79
C VAL A 40 -25.39 -13.19 -48.68
N PHE A 41 -24.11 -13.41 -48.99
CA PHE A 41 -23.11 -12.35 -48.94
C PHE A 41 -23.22 -11.54 -50.23
N ASN A 42 -24.11 -10.55 -50.21
CA ASN A 42 -24.37 -9.63 -51.31
C ASN A 42 -23.55 -8.33 -51.17
N GLN A 43 -23.75 -7.39 -52.10
CA GLN A 43 -23.03 -6.11 -52.09
C GLN A 43 -23.32 -5.27 -50.84
N HIS A 44 -24.50 -5.37 -50.24
CA HIS A 44 -24.82 -4.65 -49.00
C HIS A 44 -24.05 -5.20 -47.80
N THR A 45 -23.96 -6.53 -47.65
CA THR A 45 -23.09 -7.18 -46.66
C THR A 45 -21.63 -6.77 -46.86
N GLN A 46 -21.13 -6.76 -48.10
CA GLN A 46 -19.78 -6.32 -48.42
C GLN A 46 -19.54 -4.85 -48.03
N ASN A 47 -20.50 -3.96 -48.33
CA ASN A 47 -20.39 -2.54 -48.01
C ASN A 47 -20.39 -2.31 -46.48
N ALA A 48 -21.25 -3.00 -45.73
CA ALA A 48 -21.24 -2.95 -44.28
C ALA A 48 -19.90 -3.45 -43.69
N LEU A 49 -19.32 -4.50 -44.26
CA LEU A 49 -18.00 -5.01 -43.91
C LEU A 49 -16.87 -4.00 -44.21
N LYS A 50 -16.96 -3.26 -45.31
CA LYS A 50 -16.03 -2.17 -45.62
C LYS A 50 -16.18 -1.03 -44.62
N SER A 51 -17.41 -0.65 -44.27
CA SER A 51 -17.68 0.44 -43.33
C SER A 51 -17.07 0.21 -41.94
N ILE A 52 -17.16 -1.01 -41.38
CA ILE A 52 -16.53 -1.30 -40.09
C ILE A 52 -15.00 -1.18 -40.13
N GLN A 53 -14.37 -1.57 -41.25
CA GLN A 53 -12.93 -1.44 -41.44
C GLN A 53 -12.50 0.03 -41.62
N GLN A 54 -13.30 0.83 -42.33
CA GLN A 54 -13.08 2.28 -42.48
C GLN A 54 -13.21 2.99 -41.13
N ASP A 55 -14.22 2.64 -40.34
CA ASP A 55 -14.41 3.16 -38.99
C ASP A 55 -13.26 2.75 -38.06
N ALA A 56 -12.69 1.56 -38.25
CA ALA A 56 -11.49 1.12 -37.56
C ALA A 56 -10.19 1.82 -38.04
N GLY A 57 -10.27 2.71 -39.03
CA GLY A 57 -9.16 3.56 -39.49
C GLY A 57 -8.33 2.99 -40.63
N LEU A 58 -8.66 1.81 -41.17
CA LEU A 58 -7.89 1.16 -42.24
C LEU A 58 -7.97 1.96 -43.55
N SER A 59 -6.85 2.08 -44.26
CA SER A 59 -6.79 2.70 -45.59
C SER A 59 -7.34 1.78 -46.68
N GLU A 60 -7.62 2.31 -47.87
CA GLU A 60 -8.24 1.55 -48.98
C GLU A 60 -7.47 0.27 -49.34
N ASN A 61 -6.14 0.31 -49.31
CA ASN A 61 -5.28 -0.85 -49.57
C ASN A 61 -5.23 -1.88 -48.43
N GLN A 62 -5.70 -1.53 -47.22
CA GLN A 62 -5.79 -2.42 -46.06
C GLN A 62 -7.18 -3.05 -45.91
N ILE A 63 -8.21 -2.46 -46.53
CA ILE A 63 -9.59 -2.94 -46.45
C ILE A 63 -9.76 -4.21 -47.28
N SER A 64 -10.33 -5.25 -46.66
CA SER A 64 -10.72 -6.48 -47.37
C SER A 64 -12.19 -6.45 -47.79
N THR A 65 -12.46 -6.94 -49.00
CA THR A 65 -13.81 -7.22 -49.52
C THR A 65 -14.38 -8.55 -49.02
N ALA A 66 -13.56 -9.41 -48.41
CA ALA A 66 -13.95 -10.69 -47.86
C ALA A 66 -13.83 -10.68 -46.33
N ALA A 67 -14.73 -11.35 -45.64
CA ALA A 67 -14.66 -11.55 -44.20
C ALA A 67 -13.71 -12.70 -43.88
N LYS A 68 -12.44 -12.35 -43.60
CA LYS A 68 -11.40 -13.26 -43.10
C LYS A 68 -11.45 -13.31 -41.57
N GLY A 69 -10.50 -14.00 -40.93
CA GLY A 69 -10.42 -14.13 -39.48
C GLY A 69 -10.37 -12.79 -38.75
N LEU A 70 -9.68 -11.78 -39.31
CA LEU A 70 -9.64 -10.42 -38.77
C LEU A 70 -11.02 -9.76 -38.76
N GLN A 71 -11.69 -9.72 -39.91
CA GLN A 71 -12.99 -9.05 -40.04
C GLN A 71 -14.06 -9.79 -39.23
N MET A 72 -14.04 -11.13 -39.23
CA MET A 72 -14.94 -11.92 -38.39
C MET A 72 -14.73 -11.62 -36.90
N LYS A 73 -13.48 -11.45 -36.45
CA LYS A 73 -13.17 -11.03 -35.08
C LYS A 73 -13.67 -9.63 -34.78
N ALA A 74 -13.51 -8.68 -35.70
CA ALA A 74 -14.00 -7.31 -35.54
C ALA A 74 -15.53 -7.27 -35.42
N VAL A 75 -16.22 -8.03 -36.25
CA VAL A 75 -17.69 -8.04 -36.29
C VAL A 75 -18.31 -8.79 -35.10
N LEU A 76 -17.72 -9.91 -34.68
CA LEU A 76 -18.28 -10.78 -33.64
C LEU A 76 -17.65 -10.57 -32.26
N GLY A 77 -16.63 -9.71 -32.15
CA GLY A 77 -15.94 -9.40 -30.91
C GLY A 77 -16.57 -8.26 -30.12
N PRO A 78 -16.07 -7.98 -28.89
CA PRO A 78 -16.58 -6.91 -28.04
C PRO A 78 -16.10 -5.51 -28.46
N ASP A 79 -15.05 -5.40 -29.28
CA ASP A 79 -14.41 -4.13 -29.64
C ASP A 79 -15.35 -3.25 -30.50
N GLU A 80 -15.48 -1.97 -30.15
CA GLU A 80 -16.25 -1.00 -30.90
C GLU A 80 -15.36 -0.12 -31.79
N TYR A 81 -15.77 0.11 -33.04
CA TYR A 81 -15.01 0.91 -34.03
C TYR A 81 -15.67 2.25 -34.36
N LYS A 82 -16.89 2.46 -33.85
CA LYS A 82 -17.56 3.76 -33.82
C LYS A 82 -17.33 4.43 -32.49
N LYS A 83 -17.27 5.76 -32.50
CA LYS A 83 -17.22 6.55 -31.27
C LYS A 83 -18.46 6.24 -30.42
N VAL A 84 -18.24 5.80 -29.19
CA VAL A 84 -19.34 5.59 -28.25
C VAL A 84 -19.80 6.93 -27.67
N SER A 85 -20.98 6.99 -27.06
CA SER A 85 -21.53 8.24 -26.51
C SER A 85 -20.59 8.95 -25.51
N ARG A 86 -19.79 8.18 -24.76
CA ARG A 86 -18.79 8.70 -23.81
C ARG A 86 -17.40 8.90 -24.41
N GLY A 87 -17.23 8.60 -25.70
CA GLY A 87 -15.96 8.61 -26.39
C GLY A 87 -15.57 9.99 -26.91
N ASP A 88 -14.28 10.27 -26.87
CA ASP A 88 -13.67 11.49 -27.36
C ASP A 88 -13.25 11.37 -28.83
N SER A 89 -13.48 12.44 -29.59
CA SER A 89 -13.22 12.42 -31.04
C SER A 89 -11.72 12.45 -31.37
N LYS A 90 -10.87 13.13 -30.58
CA LYS A 90 -9.41 13.16 -30.78
C LYS A 90 -8.77 11.84 -30.36
N ILE A 91 -9.24 11.21 -29.28
CA ILE A 91 -8.84 9.85 -28.91
C ILE A 91 -9.22 8.88 -30.03
N ARG A 92 -10.41 9.01 -30.63
CA ARG A 92 -10.79 8.17 -31.75
C ARG A 92 -9.88 8.38 -32.97
N GLU A 93 -9.61 9.62 -33.35
CA GLU A 93 -8.68 9.94 -34.44
C GLU A 93 -7.32 9.24 -34.25
N MET A 94 -6.78 9.32 -33.04
CA MET A 94 -5.56 8.61 -32.65
C MET A 94 -5.68 7.10 -32.76
N GLN A 95 -6.74 6.49 -32.22
CA GLN A 95 -6.97 5.04 -32.32
C GLN A 95 -7.01 4.58 -33.79
N GLN A 96 -7.67 5.34 -34.66
CA GLN A 96 -7.74 5.06 -36.09
C GLN A 96 -6.37 5.17 -36.76
N GLU A 97 -5.57 6.17 -36.41
CA GLU A 97 -4.21 6.29 -36.93
C GLU A 97 -3.29 5.19 -36.44
N LEU A 98 -3.41 4.79 -35.16
CA LEU A 98 -2.64 3.68 -34.60
C LEU A 98 -2.94 2.38 -35.36
N ASN A 99 -4.23 2.10 -35.60
CA ASN A 99 -4.64 0.95 -36.42
C ASN A 99 -4.10 1.05 -37.85
N ARG A 100 -4.25 2.20 -38.52
CA ARG A 100 -3.81 2.38 -39.91
C ARG A 100 -2.31 2.15 -40.07
N ARG A 101 -1.51 2.69 -39.15
CA ARG A 101 -0.06 2.75 -39.31
C ARG A 101 0.67 1.56 -38.71
N TYR A 102 0.20 1.07 -37.57
CA TYR A 102 0.87 0.03 -36.80
C TYR A 102 0.06 -1.27 -36.80
N PHE A 103 -0.75 -1.49 -37.83
CA PHE A 103 -1.62 -2.65 -38.00
C PHE A 103 -0.86 -3.97 -37.79
N ASP A 104 0.32 -4.10 -38.38
CA ASP A 104 1.12 -5.34 -38.32
C ASP A 104 1.66 -5.63 -36.90
N TYR A 105 1.80 -4.61 -36.06
CA TYR A 105 2.26 -4.73 -34.67
C TYR A 105 1.10 -4.93 -33.71
N THR A 106 0.01 -4.20 -33.91
CA THR A 106 -1.06 -4.06 -32.92
C THR A 106 -2.28 -4.94 -33.23
N GLY A 107 -2.44 -5.37 -34.47
CA GLY A 107 -3.71 -5.86 -35.02
C GLY A 107 -4.77 -4.77 -35.03
N LEU A 108 -6.03 -5.14 -35.24
CA LEU A 108 -7.15 -4.21 -35.14
C LEU A 108 -7.53 -3.98 -33.67
N ARG A 109 -7.55 -2.72 -33.23
CA ARG A 109 -7.95 -2.28 -31.87
C ARG A 109 -9.21 -1.39 -31.93
N PRO A 110 -9.98 -1.27 -30.84
CA PRO A 110 -11.19 -0.44 -30.83
C PRO A 110 -10.88 1.02 -31.18
N CYS A 111 -11.82 1.65 -31.88
CA CYS A 111 -11.85 3.07 -32.25
C CYS A 111 -13.07 3.76 -31.63
N ASP A 112 -13.30 3.47 -30.35
CA ASP A 112 -14.46 3.88 -29.57
C ASP A 112 -14.34 5.29 -28.97
N GLY A 113 -13.16 5.92 -29.06
CA GLY A 113 -12.85 7.20 -28.43
C GLY A 113 -12.51 7.09 -26.93
N ILE A 114 -12.23 5.90 -26.41
CA ILE A 114 -11.86 5.67 -25.00
C ILE A 114 -10.40 5.26 -24.89
N TYR A 115 -9.62 6.04 -24.15
CA TYR A 115 -8.25 5.66 -23.80
C TYR A 115 -8.28 4.47 -22.84
N SER A 116 -8.19 3.26 -23.39
CA SER A 116 -8.26 1.99 -22.66
C SER A 116 -6.88 1.35 -22.51
N ARG A 117 -6.80 0.23 -21.77
CA ARG A 117 -5.62 -0.65 -21.78
C ARG A 117 -5.17 -1.03 -23.20
N GLY A 118 -6.14 -1.27 -24.10
CA GLY A 118 -5.85 -1.62 -25.49
C GLY A 118 -5.16 -0.48 -26.24
N THR A 119 -5.63 0.76 -26.04
CA THR A 119 -5.01 1.96 -26.60
C THR A 119 -3.61 2.20 -26.02
N ASN A 120 -3.42 2.02 -24.69
CA ASN A 120 -2.10 2.15 -24.08
C ASN A 120 -1.09 1.13 -24.65
N ALA A 121 -1.51 -0.13 -24.79
CA ALA A 121 -0.68 -1.15 -25.41
C ALA A 121 -0.33 -0.79 -26.86
N ALA A 122 -1.30 -0.28 -27.63
CA ALA A 122 -1.07 0.15 -29.01
C ALA A 122 -0.06 1.30 -29.11
N LEU A 123 -0.06 2.25 -28.17
CA LEU A 123 0.94 3.32 -28.11
C LEU A 123 2.36 2.78 -27.85
N ILE A 124 2.52 1.78 -26.97
CA ILE A 124 3.83 1.16 -26.73
C ILE A 124 4.30 0.36 -27.95
N PHE A 125 3.40 -0.38 -28.61
CA PHE A 125 3.72 -1.06 -29.88
C PHE A 125 4.09 -0.06 -30.98
N ALA A 126 3.40 1.07 -31.08
CA ALA A 126 3.73 2.13 -32.01
C ALA A 126 5.13 2.69 -31.75
N LEU A 127 5.47 2.94 -30.47
CA LEU A 127 6.82 3.34 -30.09
C LEU A 127 7.86 2.31 -30.53
N GLN A 128 7.63 1.02 -30.26
CA GLN A 128 8.53 -0.07 -30.66
C GLN A 128 8.68 -0.21 -32.17
N ALA A 129 7.61 0.07 -32.93
CA ALA A 129 7.65 0.11 -34.39
C ALA A 129 8.51 1.27 -34.90
N GLU A 130 8.38 2.46 -34.30
CA GLU A 130 9.22 3.63 -34.62
C GLU A 130 10.69 3.42 -34.21
N GLU A 131 10.94 2.61 -33.18
CA GLU A 131 12.27 2.12 -32.81
C GLU A 131 12.81 1.02 -33.76
N HIS A 132 12.04 0.64 -34.79
CA HIS A 132 12.34 -0.40 -35.77
C HIS A 132 12.55 -1.81 -35.16
N LEU A 133 11.91 -2.11 -34.02
CA LEU A 133 11.88 -3.48 -33.52
C LEU A 133 11.14 -4.37 -34.53
N PRO A 134 11.67 -5.56 -34.86
CA PRO A 134 10.92 -6.53 -35.66
C PRO A 134 9.60 -6.91 -34.98
N ILE A 135 8.56 -7.21 -35.77
CA ILE A 135 7.21 -7.57 -35.26
C ILE A 135 7.26 -8.72 -34.25
N GLY A 136 8.11 -9.73 -34.48
CA GLY A 136 8.29 -10.86 -33.55
C GLY A 136 9.06 -10.54 -32.27
N VAL A 137 9.65 -9.34 -32.16
CA VAL A 137 10.40 -8.86 -30.98
C VAL A 137 9.57 -7.84 -30.19
N ALA A 138 8.81 -6.99 -30.89
CA ALA A 138 7.88 -6.06 -30.25
C ALA A 138 6.85 -6.82 -29.41
N ASN A 139 6.59 -6.34 -28.20
CA ASN A 139 5.77 -7.04 -27.21
C ASN A 139 4.82 -6.13 -26.42
N GLY A 140 4.82 -4.81 -26.71
CA GLY A 140 3.95 -3.85 -26.04
C GLY A 140 4.36 -3.55 -24.59
N ASN A 141 5.53 -3.99 -24.14
CA ASN A 141 6.11 -3.67 -22.83
C ASN A 141 7.25 -2.66 -22.95
N PHE A 142 7.30 -1.66 -22.06
CA PHE A 142 8.39 -0.69 -22.01
C PHE A 142 9.65 -1.27 -21.31
N GLY A 143 10.31 -2.21 -21.99
CA GLY A 143 11.46 -2.95 -21.47
C GLY A 143 12.82 -2.28 -21.72
N VAL A 144 13.89 -3.00 -21.42
CA VAL A 144 15.29 -2.53 -21.58
C VAL A 144 15.59 -2.04 -23.00
N THR A 145 15.14 -2.77 -24.03
CA THR A 145 15.36 -2.38 -25.44
C THR A 145 14.65 -1.06 -25.77
N THR A 146 13.38 -0.93 -25.41
CA THR A 146 12.61 0.31 -25.61
C THR A 146 13.26 1.48 -24.86
N ARG A 147 13.68 1.30 -23.60
CA ARG A 147 14.42 2.34 -22.86
C ARG A 147 15.70 2.80 -23.56
N LYS A 148 16.41 1.88 -24.22
CA LYS A 148 17.65 2.18 -24.95
C LYS A 148 17.39 2.92 -26.26
N CYS A 149 16.34 2.55 -26.98
CA CYS A 149 16.05 3.06 -28.32
C CYS A 149 15.21 4.34 -28.31
N CYS A 150 14.46 4.61 -27.24
CA CYS A 150 13.56 5.74 -27.15
C CYS A 150 14.32 7.08 -27.20
N PRO A 151 14.07 7.94 -28.21
CA PRO A 151 14.86 9.15 -28.40
C PRO A 151 14.51 10.25 -27.41
N GLU A 152 15.50 11.06 -27.05
CA GLU A 152 15.22 12.37 -26.48
C GLU A 152 14.59 13.29 -27.53
N ILE A 153 13.67 14.15 -27.09
CA ILE A 153 13.08 15.21 -27.91
C ILE A 153 13.31 16.53 -27.16
N PRO A 154 13.98 17.55 -27.74
CA PRO A 154 14.58 17.57 -29.08
C PRO A 154 15.68 16.53 -29.29
N TYR A 155 15.75 15.95 -30.50
CA TYR A 155 16.62 14.82 -30.80
C TYR A 155 18.07 15.23 -31.02
N THR A 156 18.96 14.60 -30.26
CA THR A 156 20.41 14.90 -30.24
C THR A 156 21.25 13.87 -31.00
N GLN A 157 20.62 12.88 -31.65
CA GLN A 157 21.28 11.72 -32.27
C GLN A 157 21.95 10.74 -31.30
N ALA A 158 21.75 10.92 -30.00
CA ALA A 158 22.34 10.05 -28.98
C ALA A 158 21.73 8.63 -28.98
N GLN A 159 20.39 8.54 -28.93
CA GLN A 159 19.68 7.27 -29.02
C GLN A 159 19.53 6.83 -30.47
N LYS A 160 19.64 5.52 -30.69
CA LYS A 160 19.60 4.89 -32.00
C LYS A 160 18.48 3.87 -32.03
N ASP A 161 18.00 3.56 -33.22
CA ASP A 161 17.02 2.51 -33.43
C ASP A 161 17.56 1.12 -33.05
N TYR A 162 16.69 0.11 -33.11
CA TYR A 162 17.04 -1.28 -32.80
C TYR A 162 18.22 -1.82 -33.63
N LYS A 163 18.44 -1.28 -34.83
CA LYS A 163 19.51 -1.67 -35.76
C LYS A 163 20.78 -0.84 -35.59
N GLY A 164 20.78 0.13 -34.68
CA GLY A 164 21.93 1.02 -34.43
C GLY A 164 22.03 2.20 -35.40
N ALA A 165 20.97 2.54 -36.12
CA ALA A 165 20.90 3.71 -36.99
C ALA A 165 20.35 4.93 -36.24
N VAL A 166 20.76 6.13 -36.67
CA VAL A 166 20.17 7.38 -36.18
C VAL A 166 18.78 7.58 -36.77
N TYR A 167 17.85 8.11 -35.99
CA TYR A 167 16.53 8.49 -36.47
C TYR A 167 16.60 9.68 -37.43
N ASN A 168 15.81 9.61 -38.52
CA ASN A 168 15.63 10.71 -39.46
C ASN A 168 14.50 11.66 -39.02
N SER A 169 14.37 12.80 -39.68
CA SER A 169 13.36 13.83 -39.35
C SER A 169 11.92 13.31 -39.37
N GLU A 170 11.60 12.38 -40.27
CA GLU A 170 10.27 11.77 -40.33
C GLU A 170 10.01 10.89 -39.11
N SER A 171 10.99 10.10 -38.66
CA SER A 171 10.88 9.27 -37.46
C SER A 171 10.68 10.16 -36.23
N ILE A 172 11.45 11.25 -36.12
CA ILE A 172 11.29 12.22 -35.02
C ILE A 172 9.91 12.87 -35.03
N THR A 173 9.37 13.22 -36.21
CA THR A 173 8.00 13.73 -36.34
C THR A 173 6.98 12.73 -35.77
N ARG A 174 7.20 11.42 -35.97
CA ARG A 174 6.31 10.36 -35.46
C ARG A 174 6.45 10.15 -33.96
N PHE A 175 7.66 10.17 -33.43
CA PHE A 175 7.87 10.17 -31.98
C PHE A 175 7.18 11.37 -31.31
N ILE A 176 7.31 12.58 -31.87
CA ILE A 176 6.61 13.76 -31.34
C ILE A 176 5.09 13.56 -31.40
N LYS A 177 4.56 12.98 -32.48
CA LYS A 177 3.13 12.68 -32.59
C LYS A 177 2.66 11.67 -31.53
N LEU A 178 3.46 10.65 -31.21
CA LEU A 178 3.18 9.73 -30.11
C LEU A 178 3.20 10.42 -28.74
N VAL A 179 4.08 11.42 -28.53
CA VAL A 179 4.05 12.26 -27.32
C VAL A 179 2.74 13.05 -27.25
N GLN A 180 2.34 13.71 -28.34
CA GLN A 180 1.09 14.47 -28.41
C GLN A 180 -0.12 13.56 -28.10
N PHE A 181 -0.17 12.39 -28.73
CA PHE A 181 -1.17 11.38 -28.46
C PHE A 181 -1.25 11.01 -26.98
N THR A 182 -0.10 10.69 -26.39
CA THR A 182 -0.07 10.20 -25.02
C THR A 182 -0.39 11.31 -24.01
N LEU A 183 0.11 12.53 -24.21
CA LEU A 183 -0.27 13.70 -23.41
C LEU A 183 -1.79 13.92 -23.41
N TYR A 184 -2.43 13.89 -24.59
CA TYR A 184 -3.87 14.05 -24.67
C TYR A 184 -4.60 12.94 -23.90
N CYS A 185 -4.20 11.68 -24.10
CA CYS A 185 -4.78 10.51 -23.43
C CYS A 185 -4.64 10.55 -21.90
N VAL A 186 -3.44 10.81 -21.38
CA VAL A 186 -3.20 10.86 -19.92
C VAL A 186 -3.75 12.12 -19.27
N GLY A 187 -4.12 13.13 -20.06
CA GLY A 187 -4.86 14.31 -19.58
C GLY A 187 -6.37 14.17 -19.71
N HIS A 188 -6.88 13.10 -20.33
CA HIS A 188 -8.30 12.89 -20.51
C HIS A 188 -8.89 12.18 -19.29
N GLU A 189 -9.65 12.90 -18.48
CA GLU A 189 -10.30 12.34 -17.30
C GLU A 189 -11.54 11.52 -17.70
N ARG A 190 -11.61 10.25 -17.29
CA ARG A 190 -12.71 9.35 -17.66
C ARG A 190 -14.04 9.64 -16.93
N TYR A 191 -14.01 10.43 -15.86
CA TYR A 191 -15.13 10.52 -14.92
C TYR A 191 -15.63 11.92 -14.61
N SER A 192 -14.95 12.98 -15.06
CA SER A 192 -15.41 14.36 -14.85
C SER A 192 -16.22 14.89 -16.03
N ALA A 193 -17.05 15.88 -15.73
CA ALA A 193 -17.78 16.68 -16.70
C ALA A 193 -16.88 17.75 -17.33
N LEU A 194 -15.64 17.39 -17.73
CA LEU A 194 -14.93 18.22 -18.70
C LEU A 194 -15.90 18.46 -19.89
N PRO A 195 -15.88 19.65 -20.52
CA PRO A 195 -16.71 19.88 -21.69
C PRO A 195 -16.49 18.71 -22.64
N PHE A 196 -17.59 18.07 -23.07
CA PHE A 196 -17.58 16.91 -23.95
C PHE A 196 -16.43 17.06 -24.98
N ASN A 197 -15.35 16.29 -24.80
CA ASN A 197 -14.09 16.28 -25.58
C ASN A 197 -12.91 17.20 -25.12
N GLY A 198 -12.34 17.02 -23.92
CA GLY A 198 -11.20 17.82 -23.45
C GLY A 198 -10.12 17.03 -22.72
N SER A 199 -8.87 17.50 -22.80
CA SER A 199 -7.72 16.97 -22.05
C SER A 199 -7.05 18.07 -21.24
N LYS A 200 -6.66 17.78 -19.99
CA LYS A 200 -5.87 18.73 -19.17
C LYS A 200 -4.48 18.98 -19.75
N TYR A 201 -3.98 18.11 -20.62
CA TYR A 201 -2.70 18.24 -21.31
C TYR A 201 -2.89 18.26 -22.83
N ASP A 202 -3.83 19.07 -23.34
CA ASP A 202 -4.08 19.16 -24.78
C ASP A 202 -2.86 19.74 -25.52
N PRO A 203 -2.18 18.96 -26.38
CA PRO A 203 -1.01 19.43 -27.13
C PRO A 203 -1.40 20.23 -28.38
N GLY A 204 -2.69 20.43 -28.65
CA GLY A 204 -3.19 20.99 -29.91
C GLY A 204 -3.30 19.91 -30.99
N GLU A 205 -2.91 20.25 -32.21
CA GLU A 205 -2.97 19.34 -33.36
C GLU A 205 -1.96 18.18 -33.26
N PHE A 206 -2.37 16.98 -33.67
CA PHE A 206 -1.50 15.81 -33.73
C PHE A 206 -0.65 15.79 -35.01
N ASN A 207 0.17 16.83 -35.18
CA ASN A 207 0.95 17.08 -36.40
C ASN A 207 2.42 16.65 -36.31
N GLY A 208 2.87 16.15 -35.16
CA GLY A 208 4.26 15.73 -34.96
C GLY A 208 5.25 16.90 -34.84
N VAL A 209 4.76 18.12 -34.56
CA VAL A 209 5.59 19.31 -34.35
C VAL A 209 5.64 19.65 -32.86
N PHE A 210 6.85 19.80 -32.30
CA PHE A 210 7.05 20.19 -30.90
C PHE A 210 6.85 21.71 -30.71
N ASN A 211 5.62 22.15 -31.00
CA ASN A 211 5.17 23.54 -30.94
C ASN A 211 4.85 24.00 -29.51
N ASP A 212 4.46 25.26 -29.37
CA ASP A 212 4.17 25.86 -28.06
C ASP A 212 3.01 25.20 -27.31
N SER A 213 1.99 24.72 -28.02
CA SER A 213 0.89 23.97 -27.40
C SER A 213 1.38 22.65 -26.81
N THR A 214 2.17 21.89 -27.57
CA THR A 214 2.79 20.64 -27.10
C THR A 214 3.72 20.88 -25.92
N ARG A 215 4.54 21.95 -25.98
CA ARG A 215 5.45 22.37 -24.91
C ARG A 215 4.70 22.72 -23.62
N LYS A 216 3.65 23.52 -23.70
CA LYS A 216 2.83 23.89 -22.53
C LYS A 216 2.11 22.68 -21.92
N ALA A 217 1.58 21.79 -22.76
CA ALA A 217 0.98 20.54 -22.30
C ALA A 217 2.00 19.66 -21.55
N LEU A 218 3.21 19.50 -22.10
CA LEU A 218 4.30 18.77 -21.47
C LEU A 218 4.70 19.38 -20.12
N GLN A 219 4.91 20.70 -20.05
CA GLN A 219 5.30 21.38 -18.81
C GLN A 219 4.25 21.21 -17.70
N LYS A 220 2.96 21.28 -18.07
CA LYS A 220 1.86 21.04 -17.14
C LYS A 220 1.86 19.58 -16.66
N PHE A 221 2.03 18.62 -17.58
CA PHE A 221 2.15 17.21 -17.24
C PHE A 221 3.32 16.97 -16.27
N GLN A 222 4.53 17.42 -16.61
CA GLN A 222 5.73 17.28 -15.79
C GLN A 222 5.49 17.79 -14.37
N LYS A 223 4.92 19.00 -14.23
CA LYS A 223 4.57 19.58 -12.93
C LYS A 223 3.59 18.69 -12.16
N ASP A 224 2.50 18.26 -12.81
CA ASP A 224 1.42 17.51 -12.17
C ASP A 224 1.85 16.09 -11.72
N ILE A 225 2.93 15.54 -12.28
CA ILE A 225 3.49 14.23 -11.92
C ILE A 225 4.84 14.28 -11.18
N ALA A 226 5.23 15.47 -10.71
CA ALA A 226 6.49 15.73 -9.99
C ALA A 226 7.78 15.37 -10.77
N LEU A 227 7.80 15.63 -12.08
CA LEU A 227 9.04 15.67 -12.87
C LEU A 227 9.60 17.10 -12.95
N PRO A 228 10.92 17.26 -13.20
CA PRO A 228 11.49 18.56 -13.54
C PRO A 228 10.76 19.16 -14.75
N VAL A 229 10.34 20.42 -14.63
CA VAL A 229 9.69 21.15 -15.72
C VAL A 229 10.76 21.61 -16.71
N ARG A 230 10.71 21.10 -17.94
CA ARG A 230 11.69 21.35 -19.00
C ARG A 230 11.10 21.10 -20.37
N ASP A 231 11.64 21.78 -21.37
CA ASP A 231 11.24 21.61 -22.78
C ASP A 231 11.90 20.39 -23.44
N ARG A 232 11.88 19.26 -22.74
CA ARG A 232 12.49 18.01 -23.16
C ARG A 232 11.63 16.83 -22.75
N ILE A 233 11.42 15.90 -23.68
CA ILE A 233 10.97 14.53 -23.38
C ILE A 233 12.21 13.64 -23.35
N GLY A 234 12.60 13.19 -22.16
CA GLY A 234 13.59 12.14 -21.97
C GLY A 234 12.94 10.86 -21.47
N ILE A 235 13.76 9.95 -20.94
CA ILE A 235 13.27 8.65 -20.48
C ILE A 235 12.24 8.77 -19.34
N ASP A 236 12.38 9.75 -18.45
CA ASP A 236 11.43 9.96 -17.35
C ASP A 236 10.04 10.32 -17.88
N GLU A 237 9.98 11.26 -18.83
CA GLU A 237 8.74 11.70 -19.46
C GLU A 237 8.11 10.58 -20.31
N TRP A 238 8.90 9.90 -21.15
CA TRP A 238 8.41 8.80 -21.98
C TRP A 238 7.77 7.70 -21.17
N MET A 239 8.46 7.29 -20.10
CA MET A 239 7.96 6.23 -19.24
C MET A 239 6.73 6.66 -18.45
N ALA A 240 6.71 7.89 -17.92
CA ALA A 240 5.56 8.38 -17.15
C ALA A 240 4.31 8.57 -18.02
N LEU A 241 4.49 8.81 -19.32
CA LEU A 241 3.40 8.86 -20.29
C LEU A 241 2.80 7.47 -20.59
N LEU A 242 3.63 6.41 -20.62
CA LEU A 242 3.23 5.10 -21.18
C LEU A 242 3.08 3.96 -20.16
N VAL A 243 3.69 4.07 -18.98
CA VAL A 243 3.69 3.03 -17.94
C VAL A 243 3.38 3.67 -16.58
N SER A 244 2.58 2.97 -15.77
CA SER A 244 2.10 3.49 -14.48
C SER A 244 3.24 3.94 -13.56
N THR A 245 4.29 3.13 -13.39
CA THR A 245 5.45 3.48 -12.53
C THR A 245 6.21 4.72 -12.97
N GLY A 246 6.00 5.19 -14.20
CA GLY A 246 6.97 6.02 -14.89
C GLY A 246 8.35 5.35 -14.93
N ASN A 247 9.42 6.16 -14.93
CA ASN A 247 10.76 5.63 -14.76
C ASN A 247 10.96 5.22 -13.28
N PRO A 248 11.10 3.93 -12.95
CA PRO A 248 11.27 3.49 -11.57
C PRO A 248 12.58 3.97 -10.94
N ASP A 249 13.53 4.44 -11.76
CA ASP A 249 14.80 5.03 -11.31
C ASP A 249 14.73 6.54 -11.11
N ARG A 250 13.58 7.18 -11.38
CA ARG A 250 13.39 8.60 -11.08
C ARG A 250 13.55 8.89 -9.59
N ALA A 251 13.90 10.14 -9.29
CA ALA A 251 14.08 10.59 -7.92
C ALA A 251 12.77 10.44 -7.13
N GLY A 252 12.89 9.95 -5.89
CA GLY A 252 11.83 9.86 -4.91
C GLY A 252 12.45 9.90 -3.52
N ASP A 253 11.87 10.68 -2.63
CA ASP A 253 12.36 10.95 -1.28
C ASP A 253 11.41 10.43 -0.19
N VAL A 254 10.42 9.63 -0.59
CA VAL A 254 9.46 8.99 0.31
C VAL A 254 9.62 7.48 0.21
N CYS A 255 9.47 6.77 1.32
CA CYS A 255 9.34 5.31 1.30
C CYS A 255 8.21 4.83 2.19
N ASP A 256 7.77 3.60 1.99
CA ASP A 256 7.00 2.86 2.99
C ASP A 256 7.62 1.48 3.19
N CYS A 257 7.34 0.87 4.34
CA CYS A 257 7.91 -0.43 4.66
C CYS A 257 7.04 -1.17 5.68
N ALA A 258 7.01 -2.50 5.60
CA ALA A 258 6.35 -3.34 6.60
C ALA A 258 7.21 -3.52 7.86
N SER A 259 8.54 -3.55 7.70
CA SER A 259 9.51 -3.69 8.79
C SER A 259 9.48 -2.47 9.70
N ARG A 260 9.59 -2.69 11.03
CA ARG A 260 9.73 -1.58 11.97
C ARG A 260 11.09 -0.90 11.83
N ILE A 261 11.07 0.42 11.98
CA ILE A 261 12.23 1.28 11.89
C ILE A 261 12.91 1.36 13.27
N THR A 262 14.18 1.00 13.31
CA THR A 262 15.07 1.18 14.46
C THR A 262 15.83 2.51 14.31
N PRO A 263 16.54 3.01 15.35
CA PRO A 263 17.39 4.19 15.22
C PRO A 263 18.40 4.09 14.06
N ASP A 264 19.01 2.91 13.89
CA ASP A 264 19.99 2.68 12.83
C ASP A 264 19.35 2.72 11.44
N VAL A 265 18.15 2.14 11.29
CA VAL A 265 17.38 2.17 10.03
C VAL A 265 16.92 3.61 9.72
N ALA A 266 16.47 4.37 10.72
CA ALA A 266 16.08 5.76 10.52
C ALA A 266 17.26 6.62 10.02
N ALA A 267 18.44 6.44 10.63
CA ALA A 267 19.66 7.11 10.18
C ALA A 267 20.08 6.68 8.76
N GLN A 268 19.95 5.39 8.44
CA GLN A 268 20.18 4.85 7.08
C GLN A 268 19.25 5.48 6.04
N LEU A 269 17.95 5.55 6.33
CA LEU A 269 16.95 6.16 5.45
C LEU A 269 17.26 7.65 5.21
N LYS A 270 17.53 8.41 6.26
CA LYS A 270 17.91 9.82 6.15
C LYS A 270 19.17 10.02 5.31
N LYS A 271 20.22 9.20 5.55
CA LYS A 271 21.47 9.22 4.77
C LYS A 271 21.24 8.85 3.30
N ALA A 272 20.28 7.96 3.03
CA ALA A 272 19.89 7.57 1.67
C ALA A 272 19.02 8.63 0.96
N GLY A 273 18.71 9.76 1.61
CA GLY A 273 17.98 10.87 1.02
C GLY A 273 16.47 10.82 1.21
N TYR A 274 15.95 9.87 2.00
CA TYR A 274 14.52 9.84 2.35
C TYR A 274 14.21 10.91 3.40
N THR A 275 13.03 11.51 3.30
CA THR A 275 12.55 12.58 4.19
C THR A 275 11.24 12.24 4.88
N LEU A 276 10.46 11.31 4.32
CA LEU A 276 9.13 10.91 4.79
C LEU A 276 8.98 9.39 4.66
N VAL A 277 8.39 8.76 5.68
CA VAL A 277 8.22 7.31 5.72
C VAL A 277 6.78 6.90 6.05
N GLY A 278 6.25 5.90 5.35
CA GLY A 278 4.94 5.30 5.57
C GLY A 278 5.03 4.07 6.47
N ARG A 279 4.19 4.00 7.51
CA ARG A 279 4.15 2.86 8.44
C ARG A 279 2.75 2.39 8.76
N TYR A 280 2.62 1.08 8.98
CA TYR A 280 1.34 0.41 9.20
C TYR A 280 0.87 0.56 10.65
N LEU A 281 -0.38 0.95 10.89
CA LEU A 281 -0.92 1.11 12.24
C LEU A 281 -1.05 -0.23 12.99
N THR A 282 -1.42 -1.30 12.29
CA THR A 282 -1.70 -2.62 12.88
C THR A 282 -1.16 -3.76 12.02
N GLY A 283 -1.30 -5.00 12.51
CA GLY A 283 -1.11 -6.22 11.76
C GLY A 283 0.29 -6.86 11.88
N ASP A 284 0.40 -8.03 11.25
CA ASP A 284 1.61 -8.84 11.09
C ASP A 284 1.83 -9.25 9.62
N ILE A 285 3.06 -9.65 9.31
CA ILE A 285 3.44 -10.31 8.06
C ILE A 285 4.04 -11.69 8.36
N VAL A 286 4.07 -12.58 7.36
CA VAL A 286 4.73 -13.89 7.47
C VAL A 286 6.04 -13.84 6.68
N VAL A 287 7.16 -14.04 7.37
CA VAL A 287 8.50 -14.13 6.78
C VAL A 287 9.08 -15.49 7.11
N LYS A 288 9.35 -16.33 6.10
CA LYS A 288 9.90 -17.70 6.27
C LYS A 288 9.11 -18.51 7.31
N ASN A 289 7.78 -18.60 7.14
CA ASN A 289 6.84 -19.24 8.07
C ASN A 289 6.81 -18.68 9.50
N THR A 290 7.47 -17.54 9.75
CA THR A 290 7.50 -16.90 11.05
C THR A 290 6.77 -15.57 10.99
N ARG A 291 5.90 -15.32 11.97
CA ARG A 291 5.17 -14.06 12.06
C ARG A 291 6.06 -12.94 12.55
N VAL A 292 5.95 -11.80 11.89
CA VAL A 292 6.70 -10.59 12.22
C VAL A 292 5.70 -9.44 12.30
N ALA A 293 5.68 -8.77 13.43
CA ALA A 293 4.81 -7.64 13.66
C ALA A 293 5.17 -6.48 12.71
N LYS A 294 4.18 -5.97 11.95
CA LYS A 294 4.37 -4.82 11.04
C LYS A 294 3.86 -3.50 11.62
N ASN A 295 3.05 -3.57 12.68
CA ASN A 295 2.45 -2.42 13.34
C ASN A 295 3.49 -1.42 13.87
N LEU A 296 3.17 -0.15 13.76
CA LEU A 296 3.91 0.99 14.24
C LEU A 296 3.94 1.01 15.77
N LEU A 297 5.09 1.36 16.34
CA LEU A 297 5.23 1.59 17.78
C LEU A 297 5.48 3.06 18.10
N ARG A 298 5.00 3.50 19.27
CA ARG A 298 5.29 4.85 19.79
C ARG A 298 6.79 5.17 19.86
N SER A 299 7.61 4.20 20.30
CA SER A 299 9.07 4.36 20.36
C SER A 299 9.71 4.42 18.96
N GLU A 300 9.14 3.73 17.98
CA GLU A 300 9.61 3.80 16.59
C GLU A 300 9.33 5.18 15.99
N MET A 301 8.15 5.76 16.25
CA MET A 301 7.84 7.13 15.82
C MET A 301 8.83 8.15 16.42
N TRP A 302 9.25 7.96 17.67
CA TRP A 302 10.28 8.79 18.31
C TRP A 302 11.61 8.71 17.56
N ASP A 303 12.05 7.50 17.20
CA ASP A 303 13.28 7.27 16.44
C ASP A 303 13.22 7.91 15.05
N ILE A 304 12.08 7.83 14.37
CA ILE A 304 11.82 8.47 13.07
C ILE A 304 11.97 9.99 13.20
N PHE A 305 11.29 10.63 14.15
CA PHE A 305 11.34 12.08 14.32
C PHE A 305 12.70 12.59 14.77
N LYS A 306 13.39 11.84 15.64
CA LYS A 306 14.77 12.15 16.06
C LYS A 306 15.76 12.10 14.91
N ALA A 307 15.52 11.25 13.90
CA ALA A 307 16.29 11.21 12.67
C ALA A 307 15.88 12.29 11.64
N GLU A 308 15.02 13.24 12.04
CA GLU A 308 14.46 14.28 11.18
C GLU A 308 13.72 13.73 9.95
N LEU A 309 13.07 12.57 10.12
CA LEU A 309 12.14 12.01 9.16
C LEU A 309 10.71 12.38 9.57
N ARG A 310 9.84 12.50 8.57
CA ARG A 310 8.39 12.68 8.73
C ARG A 310 7.69 11.32 8.60
N LEU A 311 6.44 11.25 9.02
CA LEU A 311 5.66 10.02 9.05
C LEU A 311 4.28 10.21 8.40
N PHE A 312 3.82 9.19 7.67
CA PHE A 312 2.40 9.00 7.36
C PHE A 312 1.96 7.58 7.73
N VAL A 313 0.67 7.39 7.98
CA VAL A 313 0.15 6.13 8.55
C VAL A 313 -0.76 5.40 7.57
N ILE A 314 -0.60 4.07 7.53
CA ILE A 314 -1.25 3.15 6.60
C ILE A 314 -2.08 2.15 7.41
N PHE A 315 -3.25 1.79 6.92
CA PHE A 315 -4.05 0.68 7.45
C PHE A 315 -4.22 -0.41 6.38
N GLN A 316 -3.66 -1.59 6.67
CA GLN A 316 -3.82 -2.82 5.89
C GLN A 316 -3.82 -4.00 6.86
N ASP A 317 -4.96 -4.60 7.15
CA ASP A 317 -5.02 -5.68 8.12
C ASP A 317 -6.17 -6.66 7.88
N ALA A 318 -6.01 -7.51 6.86
CA ALA A 318 -6.97 -8.54 6.52
C ALA A 318 -6.70 -9.89 7.23
N ARG A 319 -5.80 -9.95 8.22
CA ARG A 319 -5.36 -11.24 8.75
C ARG A 319 -6.47 -11.99 9.48
N GLN A 320 -7.20 -11.28 10.35
CA GLN A 320 -8.35 -11.83 11.06
C GLN A 320 -9.36 -12.44 10.08
N TYR A 321 -9.63 -11.73 8.98
CA TYR A 321 -10.51 -12.22 7.92
C TYR A 321 -10.05 -13.55 7.33
N TYR A 322 -8.77 -13.70 6.97
CA TYR A 322 -8.25 -14.97 6.44
C TYR A 322 -8.24 -16.10 7.49
N THR A 323 -8.19 -15.78 8.78
CA THR A 323 -8.34 -16.78 9.86
C THR A 323 -9.79 -17.24 9.98
N GLU A 324 -10.75 -16.32 9.88
CA GLU A 324 -12.18 -16.61 9.91
C GLU A 324 -12.69 -17.27 8.62
N ASN A 325 -11.98 -17.06 7.50
CA ASN A 325 -12.34 -17.55 6.17
C ASN A 325 -11.17 -18.31 5.51
N PRO A 326 -10.78 -19.48 6.05
CA PRO A 326 -9.59 -20.21 5.59
C PRO A 326 -9.70 -20.76 4.16
N HIS A 327 -10.92 -20.79 3.58
CA HIS A 327 -11.18 -21.24 2.21
C HIS A 327 -11.01 -20.14 1.16
N GLU A 328 -10.89 -18.88 1.58
CA GLU A 328 -10.71 -17.76 0.65
C GLU A 328 -9.27 -17.70 0.15
N GLU A 329 -9.09 -17.76 -1.17
CA GLU A 329 -7.77 -17.70 -1.81
C GLU A 329 -7.27 -16.25 -2.02
N ASN A 330 -8.17 -15.26 -1.94
CA ASN A 330 -7.85 -13.86 -2.16
C ASN A 330 -8.76 -12.92 -1.35
N ILE A 331 -8.49 -11.62 -1.43
CA ILE A 331 -9.11 -10.59 -0.59
C ILE A 331 -10.46 -10.07 -1.13
N VAL A 332 -10.99 -10.61 -2.25
CA VAL A 332 -12.14 -10.02 -2.96
C VAL A 332 -13.41 -9.90 -2.10
N ASN A 333 -13.62 -10.81 -1.15
CA ASN A 333 -14.80 -10.81 -0.28
C ASN A 333 -14.59 -10.10 1.06
N TYR A 334 -13.37 -9.62 1.33
CA TYR A 334 -13.05 -8.82 2.50
C TYR A 334 -13.83 -7.50 2.53
N PHE A 335 -13.90 -6.83 1.38
CA PHE A 335 -14.39 -5.47 1.27
C PHE A 335 -15.92 -5.42 1.31
N THR A 336 -16.45 -5.06 2.47
CA THR A 336 -17.87 -4.80 2.72
C THR A 336 -18.04 -3.51 3.51
N GLN A 337 -19.23 -2.93 3.52
CA GLN A 337 -19.50 -1.72 4.31
C GLN A 337 -19.26 -1.94 5.81
N ALA A 338 -19.74 -3.07 6.37
CA ALA A 338 -19.52 -3.42 7.77
C ALA A 338 -18.02 -3.60 8.09
N ARG A 339 -17.25 -4.20 7.17
CA ARG A 339 -15.79 -4.30 7.32
C ARG A 339 -15.13 -2.93 7.33
N GLY A 340 -15.52 -2.03 6.44
CA GLY A 340 -14.99 -0.66 6.40
C GLY A 340 -15.21 0.11 7.70
N TYR A 341 -16.39 -0.02 8.30
CA TYR A 341 -16.69 0.56 9.62
C TYR A 341 -15.76 -0.01 10.70
N ALA A 342 -15.64 -1.33 10.78
CA ALA A 342 -14.80 -2.02 11.77
C ALA A 342 -13.31 -1.68 11.61
N ASP A 343 -12.83 -1.62 10.37
CA ASP A 343 -11.45 -1.28 10.05
C ASP A 343 -11.13 0.17 10.42
N ALA A 344 -12.05 1.09 10.18
CA ALA A 344 -11.92 2.48 10.62
C ALA A 344 -11.91 2.59 12.15
N GLU A 345 -12.77 1.85 12.87
CA GLU A 345 -12.77 1.79 14.32
C GLU A 345 -11.42 1.33 14.88
N LYS A 346 -10.89 0.24 14.32
CA LYS A 346 -9.59 -0.31 14.66
C LYS A 346 -8.45 0.67 14.36
N ALA A 347 -8.42 1.25 13.15
CA ALA A 347 -7.39 2.19 12.72
C ALA A 347 -7.37 3.46 13.59
N PHE A 348 -8.53 4.05 13.85
CA PHE A 348 -8.65 5.27 14.65
C PHE A 348 -8.28 5.01 16.11
N SER A 349 -8.64 3.85 16.67
CA SER A 349 -8.17 3.46 18.01
C SER A 349 -6.64 3.37 18.04
N ALA A 350 -6.03 2.66 17.10
CA ALA A 350 -4.56 2.52 17.04
C ALA A 350 -3.87 3.89 16.89
N ALA A 351 -4.35 4.72 15.96
CA ALA A 351 -3.80 6.06 15.71
C ALA A 351 -3.90 6.98 16.93
N LYS A 352 -5.04 7.02 17.64
CA LYS A 352 -5.19 7.78 18.90
C LYS A 352 -4.21 7.30 19.97
N SER A 353 -4.08 5.99 20.13
CA SER A 353 -3.19 5.38 21.13
C SER A 353 -1.72 5.73 20.88
N LEU A 354 -1.32 5.67 19.61
CA LEU A 354 -0.01 6.09 19.14
C LEU A 354 0.17 7.61 19.12
N GLY A 355 -0.88 8.39 19.41
CA GLY A 355 -0.92 9.85 19.43
C GLY A 355 -0.59 10.51 18.10
N VAL A 356 -1.07 9.92 17.00
CA VAL A 356 -1.10 10.56 15.68
C VAL A 356 -1.88 11.87 15.80
N PRO A 357 -1.37 13.01 15.28
CA PRO A 357 -2.06 14.29 15.34
C PRO A 357 -3.46 14.27 14.70
N ARG A 358 -4.37 15.09 15.23
CA ARG A 358 -5.72 15.26 14.65
C ARG A 358 -5.60 15.85 13.26
N ASN A 359 -6.55 15.52 12.38
CA ASN A 359 -6.58 15.89 10.96
C ASN A 359 -5.51 15.27 10.06
N GLU A 360 -4.63 14.40 10.60
CA GLU A 360 -3.73 13.60 9.79
C GLU A 360 -4.50 12.56 8.96
N ILE A 361 -3.87 12.10 7.88
CA ILE A 361 -4.48 11.18 6.92
C ILE A 361 -4.10 9.75 7.26
N ILE A 362 -5.10 8.87 7.37
CA ILE A 362 -4.92 7.41 7.41
C ILE A 362 -5.22 6.85 6.03
N TYR A 363 -4.24 6.20 5.40
CA TYR A 363 -4.42 5.56 4.09
C TYR A 363 -4.94 4.13 4.27
N PHE A 364 -6.21 3.89 3.92
CA PHE A 364 -6.81 2.55 3.89
C PHE A 364 -6.48 1.86 2.57
N THR A 365 -5.90 0.66 2.63
CA THR A 365 -5.37 -0.03 1.45
C THR A 365 -6.42 -0.89 0.72
N VAL A 366 -6.49 -0.73 -0.59
CA VAL A 366 -7.11 -1.65 -1.55
C VAL A 366 -6.01 -2.22 -2.44
N ASP A 367 -5.28 -3.20 -1.90
CA ASP A 367 -4.13 -3.83 -2.55
C ASP A 367 -4.58 -5.05 -3.39
N TYR A 368 -5.39 -4.79 -4.41
CA TYR A 368 -5.91 -5.80 -5.33
C TYR A 368 -6.40 -5.15 -6.64
N ASP A 369 -6.27 -5.86 -7.77
CA ASP A 369 -6.73 -5.38 -9.07
C ASP A 369 -8.25 -5.56 -9.27
N PHE A 370 -9.03 -4.65 -8.70
CA PHE A 370 -10.47 -4.62 -8.96
C PHE A 370 -10.81 -3.97 -10.29
N MET A 371 -11.67 -4.63 -11.07
CA MET A 371 -12.34 -4.02 -12.21
C MET A 371 -13.32 -2.92 -11.76
N GLU A 372 -13.67 -1.99 -12.65
CA GLU A 372 -14.50 -0.83 -12.31
C GLU A 372 -15.85 -1.18 -11.65
N ASP A 373 -16.50 -2.25 -12.12
CA ASP A 373 -17.75 -2.77 -11.57
C ASP A 373 -17.57 -3.37 -10.16
N GLN A 374 -16.44 -4.02 -9.91
CA GLN A 374 -16.07 -4.51 -8.58
C GLN A 374 -15.71 -3.36 -7.63
N VAL A 375 -15.03 -2.31 -8.11
CA VAL A 375 -14.81 -1.10 -7.32
C VAL A 375 -16.15 -0.52 -6.88
N LYS A 376 -17.11 -0.39 -7.79
CA LYS A 376 -18.45 0.13 -7.48
C LYS A 376 -19.24 -0.72 -6.50
N SER A 377 -19.20 -2.04 -6.67
CA SER A 377 -20.01 -2.97 -5.87
C SER A 377 -19.38 -3.37 -4.53
N LYS A 378 -18.05 -3.23 -4.36
CA LYS A 378 -17.32 -3.67 -3.16
C LYS A 378 -16.57 -2.55 -2.45
N ILE A 379 -15.76 -1.81 -3.20
CA ILE A 379 -14.85 -0.80 -2.61
C ILE A 379 -15.58 0.46 -2.20
N ILE A 380 -16.52 0.96 -3.02
CA ILE A 380 -17.34 2.13 -2.67
C ILE A 380 -18.15 1.85 -1.37
N PRO A 381 -18.86 0.72 -1.22
CA PRO A 381 -19.49 0.36 0.05
C PRO A 381 -18.53 0.26 1.23
N TYR A 382 -17.34 -0.34 1.04
CA TYR A 382 -16.32 -0.39 2.09
C TYR A 382 -15.92 1.02 2.56
N PHE A 383 -15.60 1.93 1.64
CA PHE A 383 -15.23 3.31 1.97
C PHE A 383 -16.39 4.13 2.54
N LYS A 384 -17.64 3.81 2.17
CA LYS A 384 -18.82 4.36 2.85
C LYS A 384 -18.82 4.00 4.34
N GLY A 385 -18.57 2.73 4.68
CA GLY A 385 -18.45 2.28 6.07
C GLY A 385 -17.31 2.95 6.83
N VAL A 386 -16.14 3.12 6.18
CA VAL A 386 -15.01 3.88 6.75
C VAL A 386 -15.44 5.31 7.10
N ASN A 387 -16.18 5.97 6.21
CA ASN A 387 -16.65 7.35 6.42
C ASN A 387 -17.78 7.46 7.46
N GLU A 388 -18.64 6.44 7.58
CA GLU A 388 -19.67 6.38 8.63
C GLU A 388 -19.03 6.40 10.01
N TYR A 389 -18.05 5.52 10.27
CA TYR A 389 -17.30 5.55 11.53
C TYR A 389 -16.51 6.84 11.70
N ALA A 390 -15.87 7.36 10.63
CA ALA A 390 -15.12 8.62 10.71
C ALA A 390 -16.00 9.78 11.21
N LYS A 391 -17.25 9.88 10.73
CA LYS A 391 -18.24 10.88 11.17
C LYS A 391 -18.61 10.70 12.64
N GLU A 392 -18.85 9.46 13.08
CA GLU A 392 -19.13 9.15 14.49
C GLU A 392 -17.95 9.54 15.40
N ALA A 393 -16.72 9.31 14.93
CA ALA A 393 -15.49 9.74 15.56
C ALA A 393 -15.17 11.23 15.32
N LYS A 394 -16.17 12.04 14.93
CA LYS A 394 -16.09 13.50 14.71
C LYS A 394 -15.00 13.92 13.73
N ASN A 395 -14.71 13.07 12.75
CA ASN A 395 -13.67 13.25 11.72
C ASN A 395 -12.30 13.61 12.30
N ILE A 396 -11.94 13.00 13.44
CA ILE A 396 -10.65 13.26 14.11
C ILE A 396 -9.43 12.98 13.22
N PHE A 397 -9.55 12.04 12.28
CA PHE A 397 -8.59 11.79 11.21
C PHE A 397 -9.27 11.90 9.85
N LYS A 398 -8.49 12.25 8.83
CA LYS A 398 -8.92 12.29 7.44
C LYS A 398 -8.71 10.94 6.78
N ILE A 399 -9.56 10.63 5.80
CA ILE A 399 -9.53 9.34 5.10
C ILE A 399 -8.72 9.48 3.80
N GLY A 400 -7.65 8.71 3.68
CA GLY A 400 -6.92 8.49 2.45
C GLY A 400 -7.13 7.07 1.91
N ILE A 401 -6.82 6.85 0.64
CA ILE A 401 -6.87 5.55 0.00
C ILE A 401 -5.50 5.17 -0.57
N TYR A 402 -5.09 3.92 -0.37
CA TYR A 402 -4.07 3.30 -1.21
C TYR A 402 -4.70 2.35 -2.22
N GLY A 403 -4.30 2.41 -3.49
CA GLY A 403 -4.77 1.48 -4.52
C GLY A 403 -4.48 1.94 -5.95
N SER A 404 -5.05 1.24 -6.92
CA SER A 404 -4.88 1.56 -8.34
C SER A 404 -5.46 2.92 -8.71
N ARG A 405 -4.92 3.57 -9.74
CA ARG A 405 -5.34 4.91 -10.20
C ARG A 405 -6.85 5.05 -10.34
N ASN A 406 -7.49 4.06 -10.97
CA ASN A 406 -8.94 4.02 -11.15
C ASN A 406 -9.71 3.93 -9.82
N THR A 407 -9.28 3.02 -8.94
CA THR A 407 -9.92 2.82 -7.63
C THR A 407 -9.84 4.09 -6.79
N CYS A 408 -8.67 4.70 -6.71
CA CYS A 408 -8.43 5.98 -6.04
C CYS A 408 -9.33 7.09 -6.60
N SER A 409 -9.40 7.22 -7.93
CA SER A 409 -10.22 8.23 -8.61
C SER A 409 -11.71 8.07 -8.31
N LEU A 410 -12.23 6.83 -8.28
CA LEU A 410 -13.64 6.55 -7.99
C LEU A 410 -14.00 6.81 -6.53
N VAL A 411 -13.15 6.40 -5.58
CA VAL A 411 -13.39 6.65 -4.16
C VAL A 411 -13.34 8.15 -3.83
N LYS A 412 -12.40 8.88 -4.44
CA LYS A 412 -12.35 10.35 -4.39
C LYS A 412 -13.64 10.97 -4.95
N LYS A 413 -14.11 10.48 -6.10
CA LYS A 413 -15.32 11.02 -6.77
C LYS A 413 -16.58 10.90 -5.91
N GLU A 414 -16.70 9.82 -5.13
CA GLU A 414 -17.79 9.65 -4.16
C GLU A 414 -17.63 10.54 -2.90
N GLY A 415 -16.51 11.25 -2.76
CA GLY A 415 -16.21 12.10 -1.62
C GLY A 415 -15.75 11.33 -0.38
N TYR A 416 -15.32 10.06 -0.54
CA TYR A 416 -14.93 9.20 0.58
C TYR A 416 -13.44 9.23 0.91
N SER A 417 -12.59 9.82 0.06
CA SER A 417 -11.18 10.05 0.35
C SER A 417 -10.77 11.49 0.03
N VAL A 418 -9.83 12.03 0.81
CA VAL A 418 -9.24 13.37 0.59
C VAL A 418 -7.85 13.33 -0.03
N SER A 419 -7.26 12.14 -0.16
CA SER A 419 -5.91 11.94 -0.69
C SER A 419 -5.71 10.52 -1.19
N SER A 420 -4.95 10.39 -2.28
CA SER A 420 -4.61 9.11 -2.90
C SER A 420 -3.12 8.77 -2.73
N PHE A 421 -2.83 7.54 -2.30
CA PHE A 421 -1.53 6.88 -2.34
C PHE A 421 -1.57 5.80 -3.43
N VAL A 422 -0.94 6.03 -4.57
CA VAL A 422 -1.20 5.24 -5.77
C VAL A 422 -0.26 4.04 -5.86
N SER A 423 -0.83 2.87 -6.16
CA SER A 423 -0.10 1.59 -6.31
C SER A 423 0.44 1.40 -7.74
N ASP A 424 1.23 2.34 -8.26
CA ASP A 424 1.69 2.31 -9.66
C ASP A 424 2.78 1.27 -9.93
N LEU A 425 3.47 0.78 -8.89
CA LEU A 425 4.39 -0.36 -8.89
C LEU A 425 3.76 -1.58 -9.56
N SER A 426 2.46 -1.78 -9.33
CA SER A 426 1.64 -2.83 -9.94
C SER A 426 1.28 -2.47 -11.38
N THR A 427 2.28 -2.50 -12.27
CA THR A 427 2.13 -2.20 -13.71
C THR A 427 1.11 -3.10 -14.41
N GLY A 428 0.82 -4.28 -13.84
CA GLY A 428 -0.17 -5.24 -14.33
C GLY A 428 -1.62 -4.92 -13.97
N TYR A 429 -1.87 -4.03 -13.00
CA TYR A 429 -3.23 -3.72 -12.55
C TYR A 429 -4.01 -3.02 -13.66
N SER A 430 -5.17 -3.57 -14.00
CA SER A 430 -6.12 -2.99 -14.94
C SER A 430 -6.51 -1.56 -14.59
N GLY A 431 -6.64 -1.27 -13.29
CA GLY A 431 -6.98 0.06 -12.77
C GLY A 431 -5.87 1.10 -12.93
N ASN A 432 -4.65 0.71 -13.32
CA ASN A 432 -3.56 1.62 -13.65
C ASN A 432 -3.46 1.87 -15.17
N MET A 433 -3.77 0.85 -15.99
CA MET A 433 -3.62 0.92 -17.44
C MET A 433 -4.70 1.77 -18.12
N GLY A 434 -4.27 2.87 -18.74
CA GLY A 434 -5.17 3.80 -19.43
C GLY A 434 -5.90 4.77 -18.48
N PHE A 435 -5.47 4.85 -17.22
CA PHE A 435 -6.02 5.79 -16.24
C PHE A 435 -4.96 6.83 -15.87
N PRO A 436 -5.34 8.12 -15.78
CA PRO A 436 -4.45 9.16 -15.30
C PRO A 436 -4.19 9.01 -13.81
N LEU A 437 -3.10 9.60 -13.31
CA LEU A 437 -2.93 9.79 -11.86
C LEU A 437 -4.12 10.60 -11.31
N PRO A 438 -4.74 10.18 -10.18
CA PRO A 438 -5.82 10.93 -9.54
C PRO A 438 -5.38 12.34 -9.17
N ASP A 439 -6.20 13.39 -9.36
CA ASP A 439 -5.72 14.76 -9.07
C ASP A 439 -5.44 15.02 -7.58
N ASP A 440 -5.87 14.15 -6.67
CA ASP A 440 -5.59 14.21 -5.23
C ASP A 440 -4.43 13.28 -4.80
N TRP A 441 -3.63 12.76 -5.74
CA TRP A 441 -2.46 11.93 -5.45
C TRP A 441 -1.47 12.69 -4.56
N ALA A 442 -1.13 12.11 -3.41
CA ALA A 442 -0.07 12.58 -2.51
C ALA A 442 1.21 11.79 -2.71
N PHE A 443 1.08 10.47 -2.87
CA PHE A 443 2.19 9.54 -3.03
C PHE A 443 1.93 8.62 -4.22
N ASP A 444 3.00 8.25 -4.90
CA ASP A 444 3.02 7.37 -6.06
C ASP A 444 4.11 6.30 -5.85
N GLN A 445 3.71 5.05 -5.58
CA GLN A 445 4.62 3.94 -5.32
C GLN A 445 5.16 3.38 -6.63
N ILE A 446 6.48 3.42 -6.84
CA ILE A 446 7.06 3.16 -8.18
C ILE A 446 8.14 2.08 -8.21
N LYS A 447 8.76 1.72 -7.07
CA LYS A 447 9.85 0.73 -7.06
C LYS A 447 10.02 0.06 -5.69
N GLU A 448 10.04 -1.26 -5.67
CA GLU A 448 10.44 -2.04 -4.50
C GLU A 448 11.96 -2.21 -4.43
N TYR A 449 12.52 -2.12 -3.23
CA TYR A 449 13.89 -2.45 -2.90
C TYR A 449 13.94 -3.50 -1.79
N GLY A 450 14.72 -4.56 -2.00
CA GLY A 450 15.10 -5.46 -0.91
C GLY A 450 16.09 -4.83 0.07
N PRO A 451 16.35 -5.50 1.21
CA PRO A 451 17.43 -5.12 2.12
C PRO A 451 18.77 -4.95 1.40
N SER A 452 19.53 -3.92 1.76
CA SER A 452 20.81 -3.57 1.16
C SER A 452 21.83 -3.10 2.21
N SER A 453 23.07 -2.82 1.79
CA SER A 453 24.08 -2.22 2.66
C SER A 453 23.77 -0.76 3.04
N SER A 454 22.95 -0.06 2.24
CA SER A 454 22.55 1.32 2.50
C SER A 454 21.35 1.41 3.43
N VAL A 455 20.35 0.54 3.22
CA VAL A 455 19.15 0.42 4.06
C VAL A 455 18.93 -1.06 4.32
N SER A 456 19.04 -1.45 5.60
CA SER A 456 19.07 -2.85 6.04
C SER A 456 17.71 -3.57 6.05
N ILE A 457 16.64 -2.89 5.63
CA ILE A 457 15.30 -3.44 5.48
C ILE A 457 14.82 -3.25 4.04
N GLY A 458 13.85 -4.07 3.62
CA GLY A 458 13.13 -3.83 2.38
C GLY A 458 12.22 -2.60 2.51
N ILE A 459 12.16 -1.79 1.45
CA ILE A 459 11.37 -0.57 1.36
C ILE A 459 10.76 -0.45 -0.03
N ASP A 460 9.62 0.22 -0.12
CA ASP A 460 9.04 0.66 -1.38
C ASP A 460 9.29 2.17 -1.54
N LYS A 461 9.88 2.56 -2.67
CA LYS A 461 10.14 3.96 -3.01
C LYS A 461 8.90 4.60 -3.62
N ASN A 462 8.57 5.75 -3.06
CA ASN A 462 7.45 6.58 -3.42
C ASN A 462 7.93 7.95 -3.93
N VAL A 463 7.22 8.50 -4.91
CA VAL A 463 7.32 9.90 -5.31
C VAL A 463 6.18 10.67 -4.67
N ARG A 464 6.41 11.92 -4.28
CA ARG A 464 5.38 12.77 -3.67
C ARG A 464 5.01 13.97 -4.53
N SER A 465 3.75 14.36 -4.47
CA SER A 465 3.22 15.54 -5.17
C SER A 465 3.40 16.85 -4.41
N GLY A 466 3.73 16.77 -3.10
CA GLY A 466 3.74 17.91 -2.18
C GLY A 466 2.36 18.28 -1.61
N ARG A 467 1.30 17.51 -1.91
CA ARG A 467 -0.06 17.74 -1.35
C ARG A 467 -0.20 17.33 0.11
N TYR A 468 0.65 16.42 0.57
CA TYR A 468 0.68 15.97 1.94
C TYR A 468 2.13 15.64 2.34
N GLU A 469 2.54 16.19 3.47
CA GLU A 469 3.91 16.15 3.95
C GLU A 469 4.08 15.17 5.11
N GLY A 470 3.01 14.50 5.54
CA GLY A 470 3.01 13.74 6.80
C GLY A 470 3.19 14.63 8.03
N PHE A 471 3.42 14.01 9.18
CA PHE A 471 3.63 14.67 10.46
C PHE A 471 5.01 14.34 11.06
N ASN A 472 5.46 15.16 12.01
CA ASN A 472 6.80 15.08 12.59
C ASN A 472 6.83 15.19 14.12
N ASP A 473 5.66 15.19 14.76
CA ASP A 473 5.51 15.15 16.21
C ASP A 473 4.19 14.46 16.55
N PHE A 474 4.01 14.18 17.83
CA PHE A 474 2.81 13.59 18.39
C PHE A 474 1.91 14.64 19.03
N ILE A 475 0.66 14.27 19.32
CA ILE A 475 -0.20 15.08 20.20
C ILE A 475 0.49 15.27 21.57
N LYS A 476 0.49 16.52 22.07
CA LYS A 476 1.12 16.89 23.34
C LYS A 476 0.18 16.65 24.53
N GLU A 477 0.77 16.37 25.69
CA GLU A 477 0.12 15.98 26.96
C GLU A 477 -1.02 16.91 27.41
N GLU A 478 -0.82 18.21 27.25
CA GLU A 478 -1.76 19.25 27.69
C GLU A 478 -3.00 19.32 26.77
N GLN A 479 -3.00 18.57 25.66
CA GLN A 479 -3.96 18.70 24.56
C GLN A 479 -4.88 17.48 24.40
N ASP A 480 -4.74 16.42 25.21
CA ASP A 480 -5.58 15.23 25.07
C ASP A 480 -6.00 14.64 26.43
N ASN A 481 -7.20 15.04 26.87
CA ASN A 481 -7.92 14.44 27.99
C ASN A 481 -8.93 13.37 27.52
N GLU A 482 -8.93 12.99 26.24
CA GLU A 482 -9.95 12.13 25.63
C GLU A 482 -9.48 10.67 25.45
N TRP A 483 -8.18 10.38 25.50
CA TRP A 483 -7.63 9.03 25.29
C TRP A 483 -6.49 8.64 26.23
N ASP A 484 -6.24 7.33 26.36
CA ASP A 484 -5.06 6.78 27.04
C ASP A 484 -3.85 6.91 26.11
N LEU A 485 -3.24 8.10 26.08
CA LEU A 485 -1.98 8.27 25.37
C LEU A 485 -0.88 7.45 26.03
N ILE A 486 -0.08 6.77 25.21
CA ILE A 486 1.09 5.99 25.62
C ILE A 486 2.23 6.95 26.00
N ARG A 487 2.08 7.69 27.10
CA ARG A 487 2.99 8.78 27.45
C ARG A 487 3.38 8.86 28.93
N LYS A 488 2.66 8.17 29.83
CA LYS A 488 3.08 8.02 31.23
C LYS A 488 4.08 6.88 31.39
N ASN A 489 4.95 7.00 32.38
CA ASN A 489 5.69 5.87 32.93
C ASN A 489 4.68 4.74 33.13
N GLY A 490 5.05 3.54 32.72
CA GLY A 490 4.27 2.37 33.06
C GLY A 490 4.98 1.59 34.14
N SER A 491 4.32 0.56 34.62
CA SER A 491 4.95 -0.44 35.46
C SER A 491 5.20 -1.69 34.64
N ALA A 492 6.27 -2.40 34.98
CA ALA A 492 6.56 -3.69 34.42
C ALA A 492 5.94 -4.78 35.29
N TYR A 493 5.43 -5.81 34.61
CA TYR A 493 4.72 -6.94 35.19
C TYR A 493 5.25 -8.23 34.60
N VAL A 494 5.04 -9.32 35.32
CA VAL A 494 5.20 -10.69 34.82
C VAL A 494 3.87 -11.39 34.91
N LEU A 495 3.50 -12.08 33.83
CA LEU A 495 2.31 -12.91 33.77
C LEU A 495 2.65 -14.30 34.34
N THR A 496 1.82 -14.84 35.24
CA THR A 496 1.98 -16.19 35.81
C THR A 496 0.67 -16.99 35.72
N ASP A 497 0.75 -18.30 35.90
CA ASP A 497 -0.42 -19.18 35.86
C ASP A 497 -1.39 -18.88 37.00
N GLY A 498 -2.68 -18.82 36.64
CA GLY A 498 -3.83 -18.78 37.55
C GLY A 498 -3.93 -20.02 38.45
N PRO A 499 -4.62 -19.93 39.61
CA PRO A 499 -5.08 -21.12 40.30
C PRO A 499 -5.89 -22.01 39.33
N LYS A 500 -5.65 -23.32 39.36
CA LYS A 500 -6.34 -24.30 38.50
C LYS A 500 -7.81 -24.39 38.88
N GLY A 501 -8.64 -23.54 38.26
CA GLY A 501 -10.10 -23.54 38.35
C GLY A 501 -10.76 -24.25 37.16
N PRO A 502 -12.07 -24.06 36.93
CA PRO A 502 -12.81 -24.66 35.80
C PRO A 502 -12.46 -24.03 34.42
N TYR A 503 -11.41 -23.21 34.34
CA TYR A 503 -11.03 -22.50 33.14
C TYR A 503 -10.19 -23.40 32.21
N PRO A 504 -10.39 -23.34 30.88
CA PRO A 504 -9.59 -24.12 29.94
C PRO A 504 -8.11 -23.68 29.99
N ASP A 505 -7.18 -24.62 29.87
CA ASP A 505 -5.74 -24.34 29.81
C ASP A 505 -5.42 -23.43 28.61
N GLU A 506 -5.17 -22.15 28.86
CA GLU A 506 -4.65 -21.20 27.87
C GLU A 506 -3.20 -20.87 28.20
N SER A 507 -2.34 -20.90 27.18
CA SER A 507 -0.90 -20.65 27.34
C SER A 507 -0.52 -19.17 27.25
N LYS A 508 -1.48 -18.26 27.01
CA LYS A 508 -1.23 -16.83 26.83
C LYS A 508 -2.44 -15.95 27.15
N LEU A 509 -2.20 -14.76 27.69
CA LEU A 509 -3.20 -13.70 27.86
C LEU A 509 -3.53 -13.07 26.49
N PRO A 510 -4.82 -13.02 26.08
CA PRO A 510 -5.22 -12.39 24.82
C PRO A 510 -4.87 -10.89 24.77
N VAL A 511 -4.42 -10.44 23.59
CA VAL A 511 -4.15 -9.04 23.30
C VAL A 511 -4.98 -8.61 22.10
N TYR A 512 -5.36 -7.33 22.05
CA TYR A 512 -6.29 -6.76 21.09
C TYR A 512 -5.70 -5.51 20.43
N TRP A 513 -6.08 -5.24 19.19
CA TRP A 513 -5.60 -4.06 18.46
C TRP A 513 -6.26 -2.76 18.89
N ALA A 514 -7.48 -2.80 19.42
CA ALA A 514 -8.24 -1.60 19.74
C ALA A 514 -8.86 -1.64 21.14
N LYS A 515 -9.03 -0.44 21.71
CA LYS A 515 -9.90 -0.14 22.83
C LYS A 515 -11.06 0.67 22.26
N VAL A 516 -12.29 0.18 22.40
CA VAL A 516 -13.47 0.81 21.78
C VAL A 516 -14.46 1.21 22.86
N LYS A 517 -15.18 2.32 22.64
CA LYS A 517 -16.19 2.81 23.57
C LYS A 517 -17.55 2.31 23.11
N ARG A 518 -18.23 1.53 23.95
CA ARG A 518 -19.56 0.99 23.66
C ARG A 518 -20.64 2.05 23.83
N ALA A 519 -21.84 1.74 23.36
CA ALA A 519 -23.02 2.59 23.50
C ALA A 519 -23.38 2.90 24.98
N ASP A 520 -23.06 1.99 25.91
CA ASP A 520 -23.26 2.19 27.35
C ASP A 520 -22.17 3.06 28.02
N GLY A 521 -21.22 3.58 27.24
CA GLY A 521 -20.11 4.41 27.70
C GLY A 521 -18.92 3.64 28.26
N LYS A 522 -18.99 2.31 28.41
CA LYS A 522 -17.87 1.48 28.88
C LYS A 522 -16.90 1.18 27.75
N PHE A 523 -15.65 0.89 28.12
CA PHE A 523 -14.64 0.44 27.16
C PHE A 523 -14.50 -1.07 27.14
N GLU A 524 -14.26 -1.61 25.95
CA GLU A 524 -13.86 -3.01 25.75
C GLU A 524 -12.63 -3.09 24.85
N ALA A 525 -11.88 -4.19 24.98
CA ALA A 525 -10.82 -4.54 24.06
C ALA A 525 -11.41 -5.30 22.86
N LYS A 526 -11.07 -4.91 21.63
CA LYS A 526 -11.66 -5.45 20.39
C LYS A 526 -10.61 -5.67 19.31
N TYR A 527 -10.94 -6.56 18.37
CA TYR A 527 -10.07 -7.01 17.27
C TYR A 527 -8.85 -7.79 17.81
N PRO A 528 -9.03 -9.08 18.14
CA PRO A 528 -7.97 -9.87 18.75
C PRO A 528 -6.74 -9.93 17.84
N MET A 529 -5.57 -9.85 18.48
CA MET A 529 -4.30 -10.17 17.86
C MET A 529 -4.18 -11.68 17.74
N PHE A 530 -3.46 -12.16 16.72
CA PHE A 530 -3.14 -13.58 16.67
C PHE A 530 -2.23 -14.00 17.83
N ASP A 531 -1.32 -13.12 18.23
CA ASP A 531 -0.41 -13.35 19.34
C ASP A 531 -0.99 -12.85 20.67
N GLY A 532 -0.37 -13.24 21.78
CA GLY A 532 -0.75 -12.83 23.14
C GLY A 532 0.48 -12.76 24.04
N ILE A 533 0.29 -12.45 25.32
CA ILE A 533 1.38 -12.44 26.30
C ILE A 533 1.53 -13.86 26.84
N PRO A 534 2.64 -14.57 26.60
CA PRO A 534 2.85 -15.91 27.14
C PRO A 534 2.92 -15.89 28.67
N VAL A 535 2.48 -16.98 29.32
CA VAL A 535 2.76 -17.18 30.74
C VAL A 535 4.27 -17.19 30.97
N GLY A 536 4.72 -16.51 32.03
CA GLY A 536 6.12 -16.27 32.37
C GLY A 536 6.75 -15.07 31.67
N ALA A 537 6.05 -14.41 30.74
CA ALA A 537 6.59 -13.29 29.99
C ALA A 537 6.46 -11.94 30.74
N PHE A 538 7.44 -11.07 30.51
CA PHE A 538 7.37 -9.67 30.92
C PHE A 538 6.43 -8.89 30.00
N TYR A 539 5.68 -7.97 30.61
CA TYR A 539 5.01 -6.92 29.87
C TYR A 539 5.03 -5.59 30.62
N SER A 540 5.02 -4.52 29.85
CA SER A 540 4.80 -3.18 30.33
C SER A 540 3.33 -2.88 30.27
N ARG A 541 2.79 -2.31 31.33
CA ARG A 541 1.42 -1.80 31.36
C ARG A 541 1.44 -0.28 31.40
N ARG A 542 0.64 0.36 30.55
CA ARG A 542 0.44 1.81 30.58
C ARG A 542 -0.67 2.17 31.54
N ASP A 543 -0.43 3.25 32.28
CA ASP A 543 -1.46 3.82 33.15
C ASP A 543 -2.56 4.49 32.33
N ILE A 544 -3.77 4.50 32.90
CA ILE A 544 -4.89 5.27 32.36
C ILE A 544 -4.56 6.76 32.44
N ASN A 545 -5.03 7.53 31.46
CA ASN A 545 -4.99 8.97 31.55
C ASN A 545 -5.92 9.46 32.68
N SER A 546 -5.32 9.96 33.77
CA SER A 546 -6.02 10.43 34.97
C SER A 546 -6.94 11.63 34.72
N ASN A 547 -6.75 12.34 33.60
CA ASN A 547 -7.57 13.49 33.24
C ASN A 547 -8.87 13.11 32.54
N ARG A 548 -9.10 11.81 32.29
CA ARG A 548 -10.35 11.33 31.71
C ARG A 548 -11.42 11.20 32.77
N ASP A 549 -12.62 11.71 32.47
CA ASP A 549 -13.80 11.61 33.34
C ASP A 549 -14.22 10.15 33.59
N ASP A 550 -13.92 9.26 32.64
CA ASP A 550 -14.21 7.82 32.70
C ASP A 550 -13.02 6.96 33.15
N SER A 551 -12.00 7.57 33.79
CA SER A 551 -10.79 6.86 34.23
C SER A 551 -11.02 5.90 35.41
N LYS A 552 -12.06 6.11 36.23
CA LYS A 552 -12.34 5.27 37.40
C LYS A 552 -12.96 3.92 36.99
N GLY A 553 -12.28 2.82 37.34
CA GLY A 553 -12.79 1.46 37.13
C GLY A 553 -12.60 0.88 35.72
N GLY A 554 -11.87 1.58 34.83
CA GLY A 554 -11.55 1.03 33.51
C GLY A 554 -10.61 -0.18 33.63
N GLN A 555 -10.90 -1.29 32.94
CA GLN A 555 -10.10 -2.52 32.97
C GLN A 555 -9.23 -2.72 31.72
N ILE A 556 -9.44 -1.94 30.66
CA ILE A 556 -8.66 -2.09 29.43
C ILE A 556 -7.34 -1.30 29.52
N ARG A 557 -6.20 -1.97 29.31
CA ARG A 557 -4.85 -1.39 29.40
C ARG A 557 -4.05 -1.57 28.13
N TYR A 558 -3.34 -0.52 27.74
CA TYR A 558 -2.33 -0.64 26.69
C TYR A 558 -1.06 -1.26 27.26
N VAL A 559 -0.48 -2.20 26.54
CA VAL A 559 0.70 -2.96 26.97
C VAL A 559 1.76 -3.04 25.89
N TYR A 560 3.02 -3.17 26.33
CA TYR A 560 4.14 -3.62 25.50
C TYR A 560 4.59 -4.97 25.99
N PHE A 561 4.84 -5.92 25.11
CA PHE A 561 5.17 -7.29 25.50
C PHE A 561 6.09 -7.95 24.49
N ARG A 562 6.61 -9.12 24.83
CA ARG A 562 7.23 -10.02 23.86
C ARG A 562 6.21 -11.05 23.42
N ASP A 563 6.01 -11.13 22.11
CA ASP A 563 5.11 -12.10 21.49
C ASP A 563 5.65 -13.54 21.63
N VAL A 564 4.90 -14.57 21.24
CA VAL A 564 5.35 -15.98 21.35
C VAL A 564 6.66 -16.23 20.58
N GLY A 565 6.96 -15.43 19.57
CA GLY A 565 8.22 -15.46 18.83
C GLY A 565 9.36 -14.64 19.45
N GLY A 566 9.17 -14.06 20.64
CA GLY A 566 10.15 -13.23 21.35
C GLY A 566 10.34 -11.83 20.77
N ARG A 567 9.46 -11.38 19.87
CA ARG A 567 9.56 -10.03 19.26
C ARG A 567 8.76 -9.03 20.08
N LEU A 568 9.25 -7.80 20.14
CA LEU A 568 8.51 -6.72 20.79
C LEU A 568 7.16 -6.55 20.10
N ASN A 569 6.10 -6.33 20.85
CA ASN A 569 4.79 -5.99 20.30
C ASN A 569 4.01 -5.12 21.29
N ALA A 570 2.86 -4.62 20.87
CA ALA A 570 2.02 -3.76 21.69
C ALA A 570 0.55 -3.84 21.27
N GLY A 571 -0.34 -3.63 22.23
CA GLY A 571 -1.79 -3.70 22.03
C GLY A 571 -2.52 -3.50 23.35
N TYR A 572 -3.77 -3.94 23.42
CA TYR A 572 -4.63 -3.82 24.59
C TYR A 572 -4.88 -5.17 25.25
N ILE A 573 -4.89 -5.21 26.58
CA ILE A 573 -5.41 -6.32 27.37
C ILE A 573 -6.68 -5.91 28.11
N ASP A 574 -7.49 -6.88 28.45
CA ASP A 574 -8.59 -6.72 29.41
C ASP A 574 -8.16 -7.27 30.77
N GLU A 575 -7.96 -6.38 31.74
CA GLU A 575 -7.57 -6.76 33.10
C GLU A 575 -8.67 -7.51 33.86
N SER A 576 -9.92 -7.59 33.38
CA SER A 576 -10.92 -8.49 33.99
C SER A 576 -10.56 -9.98 33.85
N SER A 577 -9.68 -10.30 32.91
CA SER A 577 -9.11 -11.64 32.76
C SER A 577 -7.96 -11.91 33.74
N LEU A 578 -7.53 -10.89 34.50
CA LEU A 578 -6.40 -10.95 35.42
C LEU A 578 -6.87 -11.01 36.88
N ILE A 579 -6.15 -11.77 37.69
CA ILE A 579 -6.28 -11.86 39.15
C ILE A 579 -5.14 -11.04 39.76
N ASN A 580 -5.49 -10.09 40.63
CA ASN A 580 -4.52 -9.41 41.48
C ASN A 580 -4.37 -10.20 42.79
N TYR A 581 -3.41 -11.12 42.86
CA TYR A 581 -3.14 -11.86 44.09
C TYR A 581 -2.37 -10.95 45.07
N PRO A 582 -2.83 -10.72 46.33
CA PRO A 582 -3.79 -11.51 47.12
C PRO A 582 -5.23 -10.93 47.24
N ASN A 583 -5.58 -9.92 46.44
CA ASN A 583 -6.73 -9.04 46.72
C ASN A 583 -8.02 -9.38 45.95
N GLU A 584 -8.00 -10.30 44.98
CA GLU A 584 -9.16 -10.59 44.12
C GLU A 584 -9.32 -12.10 43.83
N GLU A 585 -10.56 -12.61 43.85
CA GLU A 585 -10.90 -14.02 43.53
C GLU A 585 -11.49 -14.21 42.12
N LYS A 586 -11.46 -13.16 41.27
CA LYS A 586 -12.07 -13.19 39.93
C LYS A 586 -10.99 -12.98 38.87
N GLY A 587 -10.86 -13.91 37.91
CA GLY A 587 -9.96 -13.81 36.76
C GLY A 587 -9.38 -15.17 36.35
N LYS A 588 -8.57 -15.20 35.29
CA LYS A 588 -7.97 -16.42 34.72
C LYS A 588 -6.44 -16.48 34.84
N PHE A 589 -5.77 -15.35 34.64
CA PHE A 589 -4.31 -15.24 34.71
C PHE A 589 -3.90 -14.47 35.97
N VAL A 590 -2.76 -14.78 36.58
CA VAL A 590 -2.24 -13.93 37.67
C VAL A 590 -1.20 -12.99 37.11
N TYR A 591 -1.20 -11.75 37.58
CA TYR A 591 -0.14 -10.80 37.27
C TYR A 591 0.52 -10.30 38.54
N HIS A 592 1.82 -10.09 38.45
CA HIS A 592 2.60 -9.51 39.52
C HIS A 592 3.45 -8.39 38.95
N TYR A 593 3.41 -7.23 39.60
CA TYR A 593 4.51 -6.28 39.49
C TYR A 593 5.74 -6.96 40.12
N PHE A 594 6.96 -6.50 39.83
CA PHE A 594 8.15 -7.23 40.27
C PHE A 594 8.19 -7.55 41.78
N GLY A 595 7.61 -6.70 42.63
CA GLY A 595 7.59 -6.94 44.08
C GLY A 595 6.75 -8.11 44.57
N GLY A 596 6.07 -8.83 43.69
CA GLY A 596 5.29 -10.01 44.04
C GLY A 596 5.85 -11.29 43.42
N THR A 597 7.12 -11.33 43.00
CA THR A 597 7.59 -12.42 42.15
C THR A 597 9.03 -12.85 42.44
N GLU A 598 9.25 -14.15 42.69
CA GLU A 598 10.58 -14.77 42.72
C GLU A 598 10.84 -15.59 41.46
N VAL A 599 12.06 -15.52 40.93
CA VAL A 599 12.52 -16.43 39.87
C VAL A 599 13.23 -17.60 40.51
N TRP A 600 12.55 -18.74 40.59
CA TRP A 600 13.13 -19.99 41.05
C TRP A 600 13.82 -20.72 39.91
N ARG A 601 15.02 -21.23 40.18
CA ARG A 601 15.72 -22.14 39.28
C ARG A 601 15.83 -23.50 39.93
N ASN A 602 15.65 -24.57 39.15
CA ASN A 602 15.96 -25.91 39.62
C ASN A 602 17.47 -26.06 39.89
N GLU A 603 17.86 -27.08 40.64
CA GLU A 603 19.22 -27.28 41.14
C GLU A 603 20.30 -27.35 40.04
N ASN A 604 19.92 -27.67 38.81
CA ASN A 604 20.82 -27.71 37.65
C ASN A 604 20.83 -26.39 36.83
N GLY A 605 20.11 -25.36 37.29
CA GLY A 605 20.09 -24.01 36.70
C GLY A 605 19.42 -23.90 35.34
N LYS A 606 18.84 -24.98 34.80
CA LYS A 606 18.34 -25.09 33.43
C LYS A 606 16.84 -24.86 33.29
N GLY A 607 16.07 -25.03 34.36
CA GLY A 607 14.65 -24.70 34.42
C GLY A 607 14.43 -23.50 35.35
N ALA A 608 13.82 -22.44 34.84
CA ALA A 608 13.39 -21.30 35.66
C ALA A 608 11.86 -21.24 35.67
N PHE A 609 11.25 -21.15 36.84
CA PHE A 609 9.83 -20.84 36.98
C PHE A 609 9.66 -19.61 37.86
N VAL A 610 8.62 -18.85 37.55
CA VAL A 610 8.33 -17.58 38.18
C VAL A 610 7.25 -17.83 39.23
N ARG A 611 7.58 -17.66 40.51
CA ARG A 611 6.67 -17.91 41.64
C ARG A 611 6.13 -16.59 42.20
N PRO A 612 4.82 -16.48 42.44
CA PRO A 612 4.24 -15.31 43.09
C PRO A 612 4.51 -15.26 44.61
N LEU A 613 4.56 -14.05 45.19
CA LEU A 613 4.72 -13.75 46.62
C LEU A 613 3.48 -13.01 47.17
N ASP A 614 3.23 -13.19 48.47
CA ASP A 614 1.97 -12.79 49.14
C ASP A 614 1.99 -11.35 49.71
N ALA A 615 3.11 -10.62 49.69
CA ALA A 615 3.23 -9.26 50.27
C ALA A 615 4.07 -8.30 49.40
N VAL A 616 3.66 -7.03 49.34
CA VAL A 616 4.23 -5.98 48.47
C VAL A 616 5.12 -5.03 49.27
N ASP A 617 6.44 -5.11 49.10
CA ASP A 617 7.38 -4.08 49.56
C ASP A 617 7.96 -3.34 48.35
N VAL A 618 7.81 -2.01 48.31
CA VAL A 618 8.24 -1.15 47.20
C VAL A 618 9.76 -1.06 47.06
N ASP A 619 10.50 -1.34 48.14
CA ASP A 619 11.96 -1.37 48.18
C ASP A 619 12.54 -2.77 47.92
N MET A 620 11.68 -3.77 47.71
CA MET A 620 12.10 -5.14 47.43
C MET A 620 12.92 -5.21 46.14
N LYS A 621 14.06 -5.89 46.21
CA LYS A 621 14.97 -6.11 45.07
C LYS A 621 14.72 -7.48 44.48
N VAL A 622 14.53 -7.53 43.17
CA VAL A 622 14.30 -8.76 42.42
C VAL A 622 15.48 -9.01 41.50
N HIS A 623 15.96 -10.25 41.50
CA HIS A 623 17.11 -10.65 40.71
C HIS A 623 16.71 -11.53 39.54
N PHE A 624 17.08 -11.13 38.33
CA PHE A 624 16.85 -11.91 37.12
C PHE A 624 18.18 -12.37 36.52
N LEU A 625 18.23 -13.60 36.02
CA LEU A 625 19.39 -14.06 35.26
C LEU A 625 19.15 -13.85 33.77
N VAL A 626 20.07 -13.13 33.14
CA VAL A 626 20.11 -12.89 31.70
C VAL A 626 20.43 -14.20 30.98
N THR A 627 19.53 -14.66 30.11
CA THR A 627 19.66 -15.93 29.35
C THR A 627 20.16 -15.71 27.92
N SER A 628 20.03 -14.49 27.41
CA SER A 628 20.48 -14.05 26.08
C SER A 628 21.04 -12.64 26.20
N THR A 629 21.98 -12.26 25.32
CA THR A 629 22.62 -10.93 25.40
C THR A 629 21.59 -9.80 25.44
N LEU A 630 21.62 -9.00 26.50
CA LEU A 630 20.64 -7.95 26.76
C LEU A 630 21.28 -6.58 26.53
N LYS A 631 20.67 -5.79 25.64
CA LYS A 631 21.14 -4.42 25.37
C LYS A 631 20.83 -3.52 26.56
N CYS A 632 21.87 -2.84 27.04
CA CYS A 632 21.80 -1.91 28.17
C CYS A 632 22.03 -0.48 27.70
N TYR A 633 21.40 0.47 28.38
CA TYR A 633 21.50 1.89 28.09
C TYR A 633 21.64 2.68 29.38
N LYS A 634 22.33 3.82 29.28
CA LYS A 634 22.37 4.86 30.31
C LYS A 634 21.00 5.53 30.45
N LYS A 635 20.78 6.28 31.54
CA LYS A 635 19.54 7.03 31.75
C LYS A 635 19.19 7.98 30.59
N ASN A 636 20.20 8.53 29.91
CA ASN A 636 20.03 9.42 28.75
C ASN A 636 19.88 8.68 27.40
N SER A 637 19.57 7.38 27.43
CA SER A 637 19.39 6.52 26.24
C SER A 637 20.64 6.29 25.38
N ILE A 638 21.83 6.64 25.86
CA ILE A 638 23.09 6.27 25.21
C ILE A 638 23.37 4.79 25.49
N ARG A 639 23.79 4.04 24.45
CA ARG A 639 24.10 2.62 24.57
C ARG A 639 25.27 2.40 25.54
N ALA A 640 25.11 1.44 26.44
CA ALA A 640 26.14 0.95 27.34
C ALA A 640 26.56 -0.48 26.93
N ASP A 641 27.47 -1.08 27.69
CA ASP A 641 27.90 -2.46 27.45
C ASP A 641 26.71 -3.42 27.55
N ASP A 642 26.60 -4.31 26.57
CA ASP A 642 25.58 -5.34 26.57
C ASP A 642 25.82 -6.32 27.74
N LEU A 643 24.74 -6.79 28.37
CA LEU A 643 24.82 -7.78 29.44
C LEU A 643 24.86 -9.18 28.81
N LEU A 644 25.93 -9.92 29.08
CA LEU A 644 26.11 -11.27 28.54
C LEU A 644 25.22 -12.29 29.26
N PRO A 645 24.88 -13.40 28.60
CA PRO A 645 24.22 -14.54 29.26
C PRO A 645 24.96 -14.97 30.54
N GLY A 646 24.22 -15.28 31.59
CA GLY A 646 24.74 -15.61 32.91
C GLY A 646 24.90 -14.39 33.85
N THR A 647 24.74 -13.17 33.35
CA THR A 647 24.70 -11.96 34.20
C THR A 647 23.41 -11.96 35.03
N LYS A 648 23.50 -11.73 36.33
CA LYS A 648 22.32 -11.42 37.15
C LYS A 648 22.10 -9.91 37.14
N ILE A 649 20.85 -9.46 37.02
CA ILE A 649 20.45 -8.06 37.11
C ILE A 649 19.55 -7.83 38.31
N GLU A 650 19.67 -6.68 38.94
CA GLU A 650 18.83 -6.23 40.04
C GLU A 650 17.86 -5.15 39.57
N ILE A 651 16.58 -5.33 39.92
CA ILE A 651 15.48 -4.43 39.59
C ILE A 651 14.66 -4.21 40.88
N PHE A 652 14.22 -2.98 41.14
CA PHE A 652 13.28 -2.73 42.25
C PHE A 652 11.87 -3.20 41.91
N ALA A 653 11.14 -3.66 42.92
CA ALA A 653 9.74 -4.02 42.83
C ALA A 653 8.87 -2.92 42.19
N SER A 654 9.13 -1.68 42.57
CA SER A 654 8.43 -0.47 42.13
C SER A 654 8.92 0.11 40.80
N THR A 655 9.72 -0.65 40.04
CA THR A 655 10.40 -0.14 38.85
C THR A 655 9.46 0.42 37.79
N SER A 656 9.76 1.65 37.39
CA SER A 656 9.13 2.32 36.26
C SER A 656 9.74 1.87 34.93
N THR A 657 8.95 2.02 33.88
CA THR A 657 9.39 1.78 32.50
C THR A 657 9.42 3.09 31.74
N GLY A 658 10.30 3.15 30.73
CA GLY A 658 10.64 4.39 30.04
C GLY A 658 9.46 5.14 29.42
N ARG A 659 9.62 6.46 29.24
CA ARG A 659 8.63 7.31 28.57
C ARG A 659 8.76 7.23 27.05
N GLU A 660 9.94 7.51 26.50
CA GLU A 660 10.21 7.41 25.05
C GLU A 660 10.26 5.94 24.62
N TYR A 661 10.83 5.09 25.47
CA TYR A 661 10.93 3.65 25.25
C TYR A 661 10.16 2.88 26.35
N PRO A 662 8.83 2.74 26.21
CA PRO A 662 7.96 2.09 27.20
C PRO A 662 8.22 0.61 27.42
N HIS A 663 9.10 0.02 26.62
CA HIS A 663 9.56 -1.35 26.74
C HIS A 663 10.93 -1.48 27.41
N TRP A 664 11.46 -0.41 27.99
CA TRP A 664 12.71 -0.41 28.75
C TRP A 664 12.41 -0.44 30.24
N ILE A 665 13.04 -1.36 30.96
CA ILE A 665 12.94 -1.55 32.41
C ILE A 665 14.17 -0.92 33.05
N GLN A 666 13.99 -0.18 34.14
CA GLN A 666 15.10 0.33 34.94
C GLN A 666 15.75 -0.80 35.76
N CYS A 667 17.08 -0.89 35.72
CA CYS A 667 17.87 -1.86 36.49
C CYS A 667 18.93 -1.11 37.31
N THR A 668 19.18 -1.51 38.54
CA THR A 668 20.06 -0.80 39.47
C THR A 668 21.47 -1.39 39.51
N ALA A 669 21.57 -2.71 39.54
CA ALA A 669 22.84 -3.42 39.68
C ALA A 669 22.93 -4.62 38.74
N LYS A 670 24.17 -5.10 38.55
CA LYS A 670 24.48 -6.35 37.86
C LYS A 670 25.51 -7.15 38.64
N MET A 671 25.52 -8.45 38.44
CA MET A 671 26.56 -9.37 38.86
C MET A 671 26.93 -10.21 37.64
N ILE A 672 28.12 -9.98 37.11
CA ILE A 672 28.62 -10.65 35.89
C ILE A 672 28.91 -12.13 36.15
N PRO A 673 28.89 -13.00 35.11
CA PRO A 673 29.18 -14.43 35.27
C PRO A 673 30.51 -14.66 36.00
N GLY A 674 30.50 -15.51 37.04
CA GLY A 674 31.69 -15.85 37.84
C GLY A 674 32.03 -14.84 38.93
N SER A 675 31.34 -13.70 39.02
CA SER A 675 31.46 -12.77 40.15
C SER A 675 30.48 -13.14 41.27
N ASN A 676 30.87 -12.84 42.51
CA ASN A 676 30.03 -12.95 43.71
C ASN A 676 29.63 -11.57 44.27
N THR A 677 30.00 -10.47 43.59
CA THR A 677 29.73 -9.10 44.02
C THR A 677 28.76 -8.41 43.08
N TRP A 678 27.80 -7.69 43.66
CA TRP A 678 26.94 -6.78 42.92
C TRP A 678 27.67 -5.47 42.64
N GLU A 679 27.54 -4.98 41.42
CA GLU A 679 28.07 -3.70 40.96
C GLU A 679 26.92 -2.87 40.40
N SER A 680 27.05 -1.53 40.42
CA SER A 680 26.11 -0.67 39.70
C SER A 680 25.98 -1.12 38.24
N LEU A 681 24.76 -1.14 37.70
CA LEU A 681 24.52 -1.55 36.31
C LEU A 681 25.41 -0.74 35.35
N ILE A 682 25.41 0.58 35.56
CA ILE A 682 26.23 1.58 34.89
C ILE A 682 27.05 2.32 35.96
N PRO A 683 28.39 2.30 35.89
CA PRO A 683 29.24 3.02 36.84
C PRO A 683 28.89 4.52 36.93
N GLY A 684 28.69 5.03 38.14
CA GLY A 684 28.38 6.43 38.40
C GLY A 684 26.91 6.84 38.17
N GLU A 685 26.04 5.93 37.74
CA GLU A 685 24.60 6.18 37.63
C GLU A 685 23.82 5.37 38.70
N PRO A 686 22.76 5.95 39.29
CA PRO A 686 21.94 5.24 40.28
C PRO A 686 21.17 4.04 39.69
N TYR A 687 20.98 4.05 38.37
CA TYR A 687 20.38 2.98 37.59
C TYR A 687 20.73 3.17 36.11
N GLY A 688 20.63 2.10 35.32
CA GLY A 688 20.47 2.19 33.87
C GLY A 688 19.17 1.52 33.44
N VAL A 689 19.02 1.30 32.14
CA VAL A 689 17.81 0.71 31.57
C VAL A 689 18.13 -0.43 30.60
N CYS A 690 17.37 -1.51 30.71
CA CYS A 690 17.47 -2.67 29.84
C CYS A 690 16.19 -2.80 29.01
N ARG A 691 16.32 -3.23 27.74
CA ARG A 691 15.14 -3.61 26.93
C ARG A 691 14.47 -4.83 27.56
N PHE A 692 13.15 -5.01 27.40
CA PHE A 692 12.52 -6.31 27.72
C PHE A 692 13.30 -7.45 27.06
N GLY A 693 13.81 -8.37 27.87
CA GLY A 693 14.42 -9.63 27.40
C GLY A 693 13.37 -10.64 26.97
N ILE A 694 13.84 -11.73 26.34
CA ILE A 694 13.09 -12.98 26.19
C ILE A 694 13.38 -13.84 27.42
#